data_AF-A0AAU3EIQ9-F1
#
_entry.id   AF-A0AAU3EIQ9-F1
#
_cell.length_a   1.000
_cell.length_b   1.000
_cell.length_c   1.000
_cell.angle_alpha   90.00
_cell.angle_beta   90.00
_cell.angle_gamma   90.00
#
_symmetry.space_group_name_H-M   'P 1'
#
loop_
_entity.id
_entity.type
_entity.pdbx_description
1 polymer ?
#
loop_
_entity_poly.entity_id
_entity_poly.type
_entity_poly.pdbx_seq_one_letter_code
_entity_poly.pdbx_strand_id
1 'polypeptide(L)'
;MSPSEPSTDGIEAMLPIPPEELRRHPRLLHVRRASEAAAKALAYARGGGGFEGGGEGRSEGERTYDDIAYRYLCACPQVPYLGVETLAGLAVRERRKQRAGLPADLVRLGGQHDFLAHRRLVAQDGRSRFGIERGLLYTMAEPGGEVTGRFPLAVPNRTLDAIAEPRDMTPQPTMSVWRQLTESRWLPLDELIGYARFPTMHEAGPSLARGVFPGRHHVFVSHRWLDTEQPDPDGTQARLVAWHLFASLCEAVLVAHRRGLHTPRRVAHAAMGMPVGMAGSDLTECLLVGVLRQTLDDTSLVPVAQEVERVGVDAVELGAAQASGDVGLRRLRALIDALPSLRPLLERIHLWYDYSCVPQAPRTPEEQALFRRTLESLSLLQFAGRTLVLLDDVADYLGRAWCSLEATTSLVLTMGGAPDVLLTGGPARPTGPTTEAESLRSLVHDRQLVMWRGLLDTELFRVQTREECVRRLGLSMADPGDLPYLYDRMLSLAVPNGRRSRQALATGVVPLPDMGEDQVLIPAPDYTGSQPVEGKRPVRVIGSLDGWAGLNLGGYVKDGHADAGPADVTPYWHVPQRPVAAGGGAAPTCHVAVVAECEGEAVLISSWVRRHHPELERLLHVTVVSGSWTALDPVPVGHLPYGRLRAKPVRADVWVVVGKSGPVANEVGQALCRVVYEARLPVITVSLDFVADNVAQVVGDVSPGAPHSALLSGYGAGYEHPAGLLYMHLYEHLLQWGAPVR
;
A
#
# COMPACT_ATOMS: atom_id res chain seq x y z
N MET A 1 -3.93 -43.56 0.46
CA MET A 1 -4.41 -43.19 1.83
C MET A 1 -5.28 -41.97 1.66
N SER A 2 -6.57 -42.05 1.97
CA SER A 2 -7.44 -40.87 1.94
C SER A 2 -6.93 -39.85 2.97
N PRO A 3 -6.88 -38.55 2.65
CA PRO A 3 -6.52 -37.53 3.63
C PRO A 3 -7.58 -37.55 4.73
N SER A 4 -7.19 -37.98 5.94
CA SER A 4 -8.02 -37.79 7.13
C SER A 4 -8.27 -36.30 7.28
N GLU A 5 -9.53 -35.89 7.47
CA GLU A 5 -9.84 -34.51 7.84
C GLU A 5 -8.95 -34.08 9.01
N PRO A 6 -8.43 -32.83 9.00
CA PRO A 6 -7.60 -32.34 10.10
C PRO A 6 -8.37 -32.53 11.41
N SER A 7 -7.78 -33.22 12.39
CA SER A 7 -8.49 -33.51 13.64
C SER A 7 -8.96 -32.20 14.28
N THR A 8 -10.27 -32.02 14.36
CA THR A 8 -10.94 -30.85 14.96
C THR A 8 -10.48 -30.61 16.40
N ASP A 9 -10.12 -31.68 17.12
CA ASP A 9 -9.64 -31.67 18.51
C ASP A 9 -8.50 -30.69 18.79
N GLY A 10 -7.66 -30.38 17.79
CA GLY A 10 -6.56 -29.42 17.95
C GLY A 10 -6.96 -27.95 17.78
N ILE A 11 -8.04 -27.67 17.04
CA ILE A 11 -8.48 -26.30 16.72
C ILE A 11 -9.30 -25.75 17.87
N GLU A 12 -10.22 -26.56 18.42
CA GLU A 12 -11.07 -26.16 19.54
C GLU A 12 -10.25 -25.73 20.77
N ALA A 13 -9.13 -26.41 21.03
CA ALA A 13 -8.20 -26.04 22.08
C ALA A 13 -7.49 -24.70 21.85
N MET A 14 -7.37 -24.25 20.59
CA MET A 14 -6.73 -22.98 20.24
C MET A 14 -7.69 -21.78 20.31
N LEU A 15 -8.99 -21.98 20.09
CA LEU A 15 -9.98 -20.90 20.02
C LEU A 15 -10.01 -19.99 21.27
N PRO A 16 -9.86 -20.51 22.50
CA PRO A 16 -9.81 -19.69 23.71
C PRO A 16 -8.48 -18.92 23.89
N ILE A 17 -7.44 -19.22 23.12
CA ILE A 17 -6.12 -18.60 23.31
C ILE A 17 -6.13 -17.17 22.71
N PRO A 18 -5.77 -16.13 23.46
CA PRO A 18 -5.65 -14.77 22.94
C PRO A 18 -4.61 -14.68 21.81
N PRO A 19 -4.83 -13.87 20.76
CA PRO A 19 -3.89 -13.75 19.64
C PRO A 19 -2.49 -13.33 20.09
N GLU A 20 -2.40 -12.50 21.13
CA GLU A 20 -1.15 -12.03 21.73
C GLU A 20 -0.31 -13.15 22.30
N GLU A 21 -0.96 -14.17 22.87
CA GLU A 21 -0.33 -15.32 23.50
C GLU A 21 0.18 -16.28 22.43
N LEU A 22 -0.61 -16.56 21.39
CA LEU A 22 -0.16 -17.35 20.23
C LEU A 22 1.08 -16.75 19.57
N ARG A 23 1.10 -15.42 19.40
CA ARG A 23 2.26 -14.72 18.83
C ARG A 23 3.52 -14.87 19.69
N ARG A 24 3.39 -14.96 21.01
CA ARG A 24 4.52 -15.16 21.95
C ARG A 24 4.97 -16.61 22.03
N HIS A 25 4.07 -17.55 21.72
CA HIS A 25 4.32 -18.97 21.83
C HIS A 25 4.04 -19.67 20.48
N PRO A 26 4.84 -19.41 19.44
CA PRO A 26 4.66 -20.02 18.11
C PRO A 26 4.71 -21.55 18.13
N ARG A 27 5.28 -22.15 19.19
CA ARG A 27 5.23 -23.60 19.45
C ARG A 27 3.81 -24.15 19.65
N LEU A 28 2.87 -23.33 20.13
CA LEU A 28 1.45 -23.72 20.25
C LEU A 28 0.80 -23.91 18.87
N LEU A 29 1.40 -23.30 17.85
CA LEU A 29 1.02 -23.40 16.45
C LEU A 29 1.86 -24.46 15.71
N HIS A 30 2.77 -25.17 16.38
CA HIS A 30 3.59 -26.19 15.72
C HIS A 30 2.71 -27.34 15.27
N VAL A 31 2.41 -27.30 13.98
CA VAL A 31 1.72 -28.37 13.30
C VAL A 31 2.72 -29.43 12.91
N ARG A 32 2.33 -30.70 13.00
CA ARG A 32 3.19 -31.81 12.57
C ARG A 32 3.51 -31.74 11.07
N ARG A 33 2.70 -31.02 10.28
CA ARG A 33 2.85 -30.83 8.84
C ARG A 33 2.65 -29.37 8.45
N ALA A 34 3.58 -28.82 7.67
CA ALA A 34 3.49 -27.47 7.12
C ALA A 34 2.17 -27.21 6.36
N SER A 35 1.62 -28.24 5.70
CA SER A 35 0.36 -28.19 4.95
C SER A 35 -0.87 -27.86 5.79
N GLU A 36 -0.82 -28.07 7.10
CA GLU A 36 -1.95 -27.83 8.00
C GLU A 36 -1.92 -26.43 8.64
N ALA A 37 -0.81 -25.69 8.52
CA ALA A 37 -0.64 -24.38 9.16
C ALA A 37 -1.66 -23.35 8.68
N ALA A 38 -1.88 -23.28 7.36
CA ALA A 38 -2.89 -22.39 6.76
C ALA A 38 -4.30 -22.71 7.27
N ALA A 39 -4.68 -23.99 7.26
CA ALA A 39 -5.99 -24.46 7.73
C ALA A 39 -6.26 -24.07 9.18
N LYS A 40 -5.29 -24.32 10.07
CA LYS A 40 -5.39 -23.98 11.49
C LYS A 40 -5.44 -22.47 11.71
N ALA A 41 -4.63 -21.69 10.99
CA ALA A 41 -4.64 -20.24 11.11
C ALA A 41 -5.98 -19.64 10.67
N LEU A 42 -6.55 -20.12 9.56
CA LEU A 42 -7.88 -19.71 9.08
C LEU A 42 -8.98 -20.10 10.05
N ALA A 43 -8.96 -21.34 10.53
CA ALA A 43 -9.95 -21.83 11.48
C ALA A 43 -9.88 -21.06 12.81
N TYR A 44 -8.68 -20.75 13.31
CA TYR A 44 -8.51 -19.90 14.49
C TYR A 44 -9.04 -18.49 14.25
N ALA A 45 -8.65 -17.86 13.13
CA ALA A 45 -9.05 -16.49 12.80
C ALA A 45 -10.58 -16.33 12.73
N ARG A 46 -11.27 -17.34 12.19
CA ARG A 46 -12.73 -17.34 12.00
C ARG A 46 -13.50 -17.88 13.21
N GLY A 47 -13.00 -18.94 13.86
CA GLY A 47 -13.77 -19.83 14.73
C GLY A 47 -13.95 -19.42 16.19
N GLY A 48 -13.71 -18.17 16.59
CA GLY A 48 -13.93 -17.79 18.00
C GLY A 48 -15.38 -17.37 18.27
N GLY A 49 -16.23 -18.20 18.84
CA GLY A 49 -17.46 -17.70 19.48
C GLY A 49 -17.15 -17.34 20.92
N GLY A 50 -17.30 -16.07 21.32
CA GLY A 50 -17.34 -15.66 22.73
C GLY A 50 -16.03 -15.80 23.53
N PHE A 51 -15.19 -14.75 23.54
CA PHE A 51 -14.38 -14.51 24.72
C PHE A 51 -15.31 -13.83 25.74
N GLU A 52 -15.84 -14.59 26.71
CA GLU A 52 -16.77 -14.11 27.76
C GLU A 52 -16.13 -13.09 28.73
N GLY A 53 -14.88 -12.68 28.50
CA GLY A 53 -14.17 -11.69 29.29
C GLY A 53 -14.52 -10.25 28.93
N GLY A 54 -15.70 -9.76 29.32
CA GLY A 54 -15.85 -8.35 29.73
C GLY A 54 -16.74 -7.41 28.90
N GLY A 55 -17.50 -7.87 27.92
CA GLY A 55 -18.48 -7.05 27.22
C GLY A 55 -19.70 -7.86 26.81
N GLU A 56 -20.81 -7.71 27.54
CA GLU A 56 -22.08 -8.38 27.26
C GLU A 56 -22.56 -8.04 25.83
N GLY A 57 -22.80 -9.06 24.99
CA GLY A 57 -23.74 -8.95 23.87
C GLY A 57 -23.22 -9.05 22.42
N ARG A 58 -21.93 -9.32 22.15
CA ARG A 58 -21.47 -9.42 20.74
C ARG A 58 -21.82 -10.77 20.10
N SER A 59 -22.72 -10.77 19.12
CA SER A 59 -23.08 -11.95 18.32
C SER A 59 -21.92 -12.40 17.41
N GLU A 60 -21.88 -13.68 16.99
CA GLU A 60 -20.84 -14.26 16.12
C GLU A 60 -20.66 -13.54 14.76
N GLY A 61 -21.57 -12.64 14.37
CA GLY A 61 -21.44 -11.76 13.19
C GLY A 61 -20.68 -10.45 13.40
N GLU A 62 -20.10 -10.20 14.58
CA GLU A 62 -19.58 -8.86 14.94
C GLU A 62 -18.08 -8.62 14.72
N ARG A 63 -17.32 -9.62 14.25
CA ARG A 63 -15.89 -9.40 14.02
C ARG A 63 -15.62 -8.45 12.86
N THR A 64 -14.70 -7.53 13.10
CA THR A 64 -14.17 -6.69 12.05
C THR A 64 -13.16 -7.46 11.20
N TYR A 65 -12.99 -7.03 9.95
CA TYR A 65 -11.99 -7.62 9.05
C TYR A 65 -10.56 -7.46 9.62
N ASP A 66 -10.24 -6.33 10.27
CA ASP A 66 -8.95 -6.12 10.95
C ASP A 66 -8.67 -7.12 12.08
N ASP A 67 -9.70 -7.51 12.84
CA ASP A 67 -9.58 -8.52 13.90
C ASP A 67 -9.27 -9.88 13.29
N ILE A 68 -10.02 -10.30 12.27
CA ILE A 68 -9.79 -11.57 11.56
C ILE A 68 -8.36 -11.60 10.99
N ALA A 69 -7.91 -10.50 10.37
CA ALA A 69 -6.56 -10.37 9.84
C ALA A 69 -5.51 -10.55 10.94
N TYR A 70 -5.67 -9.84 12.06
CA TYR A 70 -4.75 -9.88 13.18
C TYR A 70 -4.62 -11.29 13.76
N ARG A 71 -5.76 -11.97 13.96
CA ARG A 71 -5.82 -13.33 14.47
C ARG A 71 -5.14 -14.31 13.53
N TYR A 72 -5.40 -14.21 12.22
CA TYR A 72 -4.73 -15.03 11.21
C TYR A 72 -3.20 -14.86 11.29
N LEU A 73 -2.71 -13.62 11.29
CA LEU A 73 -1.27 -13.34 11.34
C LEU A 73 -0.61 -13.82 12.64
N CYS A 74 -1.32 -13.76 13.77
CA CYS A 74 -0.83 -14.30 15.04
C CYS A 74 -0.78 -15.82 15.05
N ALA A 75 -1.64 -16.49 14.28
CA ALA A 75 -1.68 -17.94 14.14
C ALA A 75 -0.75 -18.48 13.04
N CYS A 76 -0.15 -17.62 12.22
CA CYS A 76 0.85 -18.00 11.23
C CYS A 76 2.26 -18.11 11.84
N PRO A 77 3.14 -18.99 11.29
CA PRO A 77 4.55 -19.05 11.67
C PRO A 77 5.21 -17.67 11.56
N GLN A 78 5.89 -17.22 12.60
CA GLN A 78 6.55 -15.91 12.59
C GLN A 78 7.67 -15.91 11.56
N VAL A 79 7.60 -14.98 10.61
CA VAL A 79 8.65 -14.75 9.62
C VAL A 79 9.31 -13.40 9.97
N PRO A 80 10.65 -13.25 9.89
CA PRO A 80 11.34 -12.01 10.27
C PRO A 80 10.94 -10.73 9.50
N TYR A 81 10.01 -10.81 8.54
CA TYR A 81 9.64 -9.71 7.64
C TYR A 81 8.31 -9.07 8.01
N LEU A 82 8.11 -7.85 7.49
CA LEU A 82 6.91 -7.02 7.60
C LEU A 82 5.65 -7.79 7.19
N GLY A 83 5.02 -8.46 8.16
CA GLY A 83 3.64 -8.91 8.02
C GLY A 83 2.71 -7.73 7.76
N VAL A 84 1.49 -8.01 7.31
CA VAL A 84 0.45 -7.00 7.18
C VAL A 84 0.18 -6.40 8.57
N GLU A 85 0.14 -5.08 8.64
CA GLU A 85 -0.24 -4.34 9.83
C GLU A 85 -1.75 -4.07 9.82
N THR A 86 -2.42 -4.38 10.92
CA THR A 86 -3.88 -4.22 11.05
C THR A 86 -4.19 -3.26 12.19
N LEU A 87 -5.37 -2.61 12.18
CA LEU A 87 -5.75 -1.72 13.28
C LEU A 87 -5.82 -2.45 14.62
N ALA A 88 -6.29 -3.71 14.62
CA ALA A 88 -6.32 -4.54 15.82
C ALA A 88 -4.90 -4.81 16.35
N GLY A 89 -3.94 -5.13 15.47
CA GLY A 89 -2.54 -5.33 15.84
C GLY A 89 -1.85 -4.07 16.35
N LEU A 90 -2.15 -2.92 15.73
CA LEU A 90 -1.70 -1.62 16.19
C LEU A 90 -2.23 -1.31 17.59
N ALA A 91 -3.53 -1.46 17.82
CA ALA A 91 -4.14 -1.20 19.13
C ALA A 91 -3.50 -2.03 20.24
N VAL A 92 -3.17 -3.30 19.98
CA VAL A 92 -2.43 -4.15 20.92
C VAL A 92 -1.02 -3.59 21.18
N ARG A 93 -0.31 -3.14 20.14
CA ARG A 93 1.04 -2.57 20.28
C ARG A 93 1.01 -1.27 21.09
N GLU A 94 0.06 -0.39 20.84
CA GLU A 94 -0.09 0.86 21.58
C GLU A 94 -0.47 0.61 23.05
N ARG A 95 -1.39 -0.33 23.33
CA ARG A 95 -1.67 -0.76 24.72
C ARG A 95 -0.42 -1.30 25.43
N ARG A 96 0.46 -2.02 24.72
CA ARG A 96 1.73 -2.50 25.29
C ARG A 96 2.69 -1.35 25.57
N LYS A 97 2.81 -0.37 24.66
CA LYS A 97 3.62 0.83 24.87
C LYS A 97 3.12 1.64 26.07
N GLN A 98 1.81 1.87 26.15
CA GLN A 98 1.17 2.56 27.28
C GLN A 98 1.44 1.85 28.61
N ARG A 99 1.32 0.51 28.65
CA ARG A 99 1.64 -0.29 29.85
C ARG A 99 3.13 -0.28 30.23
N ALA A 100 4.02 -0.12 29.27
CA ALA A 100 5.46 -0.07 29.54
C ALA A 100 5.87 1.22 30.28
N GLY A 101 5.06 2.29 30.20
CA GLY A 101 5.21 3.49 31.03
C GLY A 101 6.58 4.16 30.97
N LEU A 102 7.29 4.07 29.84
CA LEU A 102 8.62 4.63 29.71
C LEU A 102 8.56 6.17 29.77
N PRO A 103 9.41 6.84 30.57
CA PRO A 103 9.60 8.29 30.53
C PRO A 103 9.84 8.80 29.10
N ALA A 104 9.30 9.97 28.75
CA ALA A 104 9.42 10.55 27.40
C ALA A 104 10.86 10.63 26.91
N ASP A 105 11.80 10.92 27.81
CA ASP A 105 13.22 11.05 27.54
C ASP A 105 13.85 9.71 27.10
N LEU A 106 13.41 8.60 27.71
CA LEU A 106 13.86 7.26 27.35
C LEU A 106 13.23 6.78 26.05
N VAL A 107 11.99 7.14 25.78
CA VAL A 107 11.35 6.90 24.47
C VAL A 107 12.13 7.64 23.38
N ARG A 108 12.49 8.90 23.62
CA ARG A 108 13.30 9.71 22.70
C ARG A 108 14.69 9.10 22.48
N LEU A 109 15.40 8.72 23.55
CA LEU A 109 16.71 8.08 23.46
C LEU A 109 16.63 6.72 22.74
N GLY A 110 15.57 5.94 22.98
CA GLY A 110 15.31 4.70 22.27
C GLY A 110 15.13 4.90 20.77
N GLY A 111 14.41 5.96 20.35
CA GLY A 111 14.27 6.32 18.94
C GLY A 111 15.56 6.81 18.28
N GLN A 112 16.47 7.40 19.05
CA GLN A 112 17.79 7.83 18.57
C GLN A 112 18.84 6.71 18.57
N HIS A 113 18.63 5.65 19.37
CA HIS A 113 19.61 4.58 19.55
C HIS A 113 20.06 3.96 18.22
N ASP A 114 19.13 3.71 17.30
CA ASP A 114 19.45 3.10 16.00
C ASP A 114 20.33 4.01 15.12
N PHE A 115 20.19 5.34 15.23
CA PHE A 115 21.03 6.32 14.52
C PHE A 115 22.40 6.50 15.18
N LEU A 116 22.44 6.39 16.51
CA LEU A 116 23.68 6.54 17.29
C LEU A 116 24.54 5.26 17.26
N ALA A 117 23.93 4.08 17.11
CA ALA A 117 24.59 2.78 17.09
C ALA A 117 25.14 2.38 15.70
N HIS A 118 25.72 3.32 14.97
CA HIS A 118 26.30 3.05 13.66
C HIS A 118 27.52 2.12 13.78
N ARG A 119 27.54 1.05 12.99
CA ARG A 119 28.67 0.12 12.88
C ARG A 119 29.06 0.03 11.41
N ARG A 120 30.37 -0.07 11.15
CA ARG A 120 30.87 -0.26 9.78
C ARG A 120 30.17 -1.48 9.16
N LEU A 121 29.67 -1.34 7.94
CA LEU A 121 29.08 -2.45 7.20
C LEU A 121 30.18 -3.49 6.94
N VAL A 122 30.13 -4.60 7.66
CA VAL A 122 30.96 -5.77 7.42
C VAL A 122 30.04 -6.83 6.85
N ALA A 123 30.05 -7.00 5.53
CA ALA A 123 29.38 -8.13 4.90
C ALA A 123 30.16 -9.40 5.27
N GLN A 124 29.53 -10.32 6.02
CA GLN A 124 30.13 -11.63 6.28
C GLN A 124 29.93 -12.52 5.06
N ASP A 125 31.04 -13.00 4.48
CA ASP A 125 31.20 -14.13 3.53
C ASP A 125 29.99 -14.47 2.64
N GLY A 126 29.41 -13.48 1.96
CA GLY A 126 28.32 -13.67 0.99
C GLY A 126 26.98 -14.13 1.58
N ARG A 127 26.83 -14.20 2.91
CA ARG A 127 25.59 -14.61 3.60
C ARG A 127 25.00 -13.45 4.41
N SER A 128 24.97 -12.28 3.79
CA SER A 128 24.40 -11.09 4.40
C SER A 128 23.23 -10.60 3.56
N ARG A 129 22.11 -10.33 4.21
CA ARG A 129 20.96 -9.68 3.60
C ARG A 129 20.92 -8.23 4.02
N PHE A 130 20.65 -7.35 3.06
CA PHE A 130 20.48 -5.93 3.33
C PHE A 130 19.00 -5.60 3.49
N GLY A 131 18.70 -4.76 4.47
CA GLY A 131 17.38 -4.18 4.68
C GLY A 131 17.53 -2.67 4.81
N ILE A 132 16.50 -1.92 4.48
CA ILE A 132 16.52 -0.46 4.67
C ILE A 132 15.24 -0.08 5.38
N GLU A 133 15.37 0.60 6.53
CA GLU A 133 14.25 1.03 7.35
C GLU A 133 14.65 2.32 8.07
N ARG A 134 13.77 3.32 8.13
CA ARG A 134 13.99 4.59 8.87
C ARG A 134 15.29 5.31 8.48
N GLY A 135 15.62 5.33 7.19
CA GLY A 135 16.85 5.97 6.70
C GLY A 135 18.15 5.30 7.13
N LEU A 136 18.06 4.07 7.64
CA LEU A 136 19.20 3.24 8.00
C LEU A 136 19.27 2.05 7.04
N LEU A 137 20.47 1.79 6.52
CA LEU A 137 20.82 0.55 5.86
C LEU A 137 21.26 -0.47 6.92
N TYR A 138 20.50 -1.54 7.05
CA TYR A 138 20.79 -2.70 7.88
C TYR A 138 21.50 -3.77 7.05
N THR A 139 22.46 -4.44 7.67
CA THR A 139 22.96 -5.74 7.22
C THR A 139 22.59 -6.78 8.25
N MET A 140 22.09 -7.92 7.79
CA MET A 140 21.63 -9.04 8.60
C MET A 140 22.34 -10.33 8.19
N ALA A 141 22.79 -11.14 9.15
CA ALA A 141 23.38 -12.44 8.87
C ALA A 141 22.32 -13.49 8.49
N GLU A 142 22.67 -14.38 7.55
CA GLU A 142 21.91 -15.58 7.24
C GLU A 142 22.66 -16.86 7.67
N PRO A 143 21.95 -17.88 8.21
CA PRO A 143 20.54 -17.91 8.60
C PRO A 143 20.33 -17.35 10.02
N GLY A 144 19.32 -16.51 10.22
CA GLY A 144 18.94 -16.03 11.56
C GLY A 144 18.43 -14.60 11.61
N GLY A 145 18.79 -13.76 10.64
CA GLY A 145 18.32 -12.39 10.56
C GLY A 145 18.92 -11.47 11.63
N GLU A 146 20.00 -11.88 12.30
CA GLU A 146 20.69 -11.03 13.28
C GLU A 146 21.28 -9.81 12.58
N VAL A 147 20.95 -8.60 13.07
CA VAL A 147 21.46 -7.34 12.52
C VAL A 147 22.96 -7.21 12.83
N THR A 148 23.80 -7.42 11.83
CA THR A 148 25.27 -7.33 11.92
C THR A 148 25.81 -5.91 11.73
N GLY A 149 25.00 -4.97 11.23
CA GLY A 149 25.43 -3.58 11.01
C GLY A 149 24.29 -2.63 10.65
N ARG A 150 24.52 -1.33 10.90
CA ARG A 150 23.58 -0.21 10.69
C ARG A 150 24.35 0.99 10.14
N PHE A 151 23.84 1.62 9.09
CA PHE A 151 24.48 2.78 8.45
C PHE A 151 23.44 3.85 8.05
N PRO A 152 23.57 5.12 8.48
CA PRO A 152 22.66 6.19 8.09
C PRO A 152 22.86 6.65 6.64
N LEU A 153 21.78 6.67 5.86
CA LEU A 153 21.80 7.06 4.43
C LEU A 153 22.10 8.55 4.20
N ALA A 154 21.84 9.39 5.20
CA ALA A 154 22.17 10.82 5.15
C ALA A 154 23.70 11.07 5.16
N VAL A 155 24.49 10.09 5.60
CA VAL A 155 25.95 10.19 5.62
C VAL A 155 26.49 9.77 4.24
N PRO A 156 27.36 10.58 3.61
CA PRO A 156 27.96 10.24 2.33
C PRO A 156 28.62 8.86 2.37
N ASN A 157 28.29 8.02 1.40
CA ASN A 157 28.83 6.68 1.27
C ASN A 157 29.11 6.43 -0.20
N ARG A 158 30.39 6.22 -0.55
CA ARG A 158 30.82 6.07 -1.94
C ARG A 158 30.03 5.03 -2.72
N THR A 159 29.61 3.93 -2.08
CA THR A 159 28.83 2.88 -2.72
C THR A 159 27.41 3.34 -3.03
N LEU A 160 26.74 3.96 -2.05
CA LEU A 160 25.38 4.51 -2.25
C LEU A 160 25.40 5.70 -3.20
N ASP A 161 26.42 6.54 -3.11
CA ASP A 161 26.65 7.67 -4.01
C ASP A 161 26.91 7.19 -5.45
N ALA A 162 27.55 6.04 -5.67
CA ALA A 162 27.79 5.54 -7.03
C ALA A 162 26.50 5.07 -7.72
N ILE A 163 25.48 4.67 -6.94
CA ILE A 163 24.19 4.15 -7.45
C ILE A 163 23.04 5.15 -7.30
N ALA A 164 23.29 6.34 -6.72
CA ALA A 164 22.28 7.37 -6.52
C ALA A 164 22.22 8.34 -7.70
N GLU A 165 21.01 8.52 -8.22
CA GLU A 165 20.73 9.38 -9.36
C GLU A 165 20.14 10.73 -8.91
N PRO A 166 20.45 11.85 -9.61
CA PRO A 166 19.82 13.13 -9.34
C PRO A 166 18.32 13.05 -9.66
N ARG A 167 17.46 13.37 -8.69
CA ARG A 167 16.01 13.34 -8.84
C ARG A 167 15.32 14.36 -7.95
N ASP A 168 14.63 15.31 -8.56
CA ASP A 168 13.76 16.24 -7.83
C ASP A 168 12.42 15.61 -7.44
N MET A 169 11.76 16.24 -6.45
CA MET A 169 10.33 16.03 -6.23
C MET A 169 9.55 16.51 -7.45
N THR A 170 8.53 15.76 -7.84
CA THR A 170 7.65 16.17 -8.92
C THR A 170 6.90 17.44 -8.49
N PRO A 171 6.95 18.54 -9.28
CA PRO A 171 6.14 19.71 -9.00
C PRO A 171 4.66 19.32 -8.92
N GLN A 172 3.90 20.01 -8.07
CA GLN A 172 2.45 19.80 -8.03
C GLN A 172 1.89 20.02 -9.44
N PRO A 173 1.11 19.05 -9.97
CA PRO A 173 0.42 19.27 -11.23
C PRO A 173 -0.41 20.53 -11.05
N THR A 174 -0.16 21.58 -11.83
CA THR A 174 -0.86 22.88 -11.66
C THR A 174 -1.35 23.48 -12.97
N MET A 175 -1.00 22.90 -14.13
CA MET A 175 -1.22 23.58 -15.42
C MET A 175 -2.15 22.86 -16.43
N SER A 176 -2.11 21.52 -16.58
CA SER A 176 -2.87 20.85 -17.67
C SER A 176 -4.23 20.26 -17.27
N VAL A 177 -4.42 19.83 -16.01
CA VAL A 177 -5.66 19.18 -15.52
C VAL A 177 -6.65 20.18 -14.87
N TRP A 178 -6.26 21.44 -14.70
CA TRP A 178 -6.73 22.31 -13.61
C TRP A 178 -7.87 23.27 -13.95
N ARG A 179 -8.31 23.32 -15.22
CA ARG A 179 -9.45 24.15 -15.64
C ARG A 179 -10.74 23.84 -14.87
N GLN A 180 -10.83 22.68 -14.23
CA GLN A 180 -12.01 22.22 -13.49
C GLN A 180 -12.05 22.69 -12.03
N LEU A 181 -10.96 23.24 -11.47
CA LEU A 181 -10.86 23.61 -10.05
C LEU A 181 -10.89 25.11 -9.78
N THR A 182 -11.41 25.91 -10.72
CA THR A 182 -11.53 27.38 -10.57
C THR A 182 -12.44 27.80 -9.41
N GLU A 183 -13.37 26.93 -9.01
CA GLU A 183 -14.27 27.17 -7.89
C GLU A 183 -13.70 26.75 -6.53
N SER A 184 -12.53 26.12 -6.49
CA SER A 184 -11.89 25.75 -5.23
C SER A 184 -11.53 26.99 -4.41
N ARG A 185 -11.49 26.82 -3.08
CA ARG A 185 -11.15 27.86 -2.11
C ARG A 185 -10.01 27.35 -1.26
N TRP A 186 -8.99 28.18 -1.04
CA TRP A 186 -7.81 27.81 -0.25
C TRP A 186 -7.48 28.93 0.72
N LEU A 187 -7.20 28.59 1.97
CA LEU A 187 -6.80 29.50 3.04
C LEU A 187 -5.29 29.77 2.95
N PRO A 188 -4.84 31.02 2.74
CA PRO A 188 -3.42 31.34 2.82
C PRO A 188 -2.84 31.04 4.21
N LEU A 189 -1.57 30.61 4.28
CA LEU A 189 -0.93 30.25 5.54
C LEU A 189 -0.76 31.46 6.49
N ASP A 190 -0.49 32.64 5.96
CA ASP A 190 -0.40 33.88 6.72
C ASP A 190 -1.76 34.27 7.35
N GLU A 191 -2.85 34.01 6.65
CA GLU A 191 -4.21 34.18 7.19
C GLU A 191 -4.49 33.19 8.33
N LEU A 192 -4.16 31.90 8.16
CA LEU A 192 -4.25 30.91 9.24
C LEU A 192 -3.48 31.36 10.50
N ILE A 193 -2.27 31.91 10.30
CA ILE A 193 -1.43 32.44 11.37
C ILE A 193 -2.07 33.67 12.03
N GLY A 194 -2.72 34.53 11.25
CA GLY A 194 -3.47 35.71 11.71
C GLY A 194 -4.65 35.33 12.59
N TYR A 195 -5.48 34.37 12.14
CA TYR A 195 -6.64 33.86 12.89
C TYR A 195 -6.23 33.04 14.13
N ALA A 196 -5.08 32.36 14.06
CA ALA A 196 -4.59 31.42 15.07
C ALA A 196 -5.55 30.27 15.42
N ARG A 197 -6.49 29.99 14.52
CA ARG A 197 -7.43 28.87 14.49
C ARG A 197 -7.85 28.66 13.03
N PHE A 198 -8.52 27.54 12.73
CA PHE A 198 -9.22 27.42 11.45
C PHE A 198 -10.52 28.24 11.48
N PRO A 199 -10.62 29.34 10.72
CA PRO A 199 -11.87 30.11 10.63
C PRO A 199 -12.92 29.32 9.85
N THR A 200 -14.20 29.67 10.05
CA THR A 200 -15.27 29.23 9.13
C THR A 200 -15.02 29.79 7.72
N MET A 201 -15.60 29.16 6.69
CA MET A 201 -15.51 29.69 5.34
C MET A 201 -16.09 31.11 5.23
N HIS A 202 -17.12 31.43 6.02
CA HIS A 202 -17.73 32.77 6.04
C HIS A 202 -16.79 33.83 6.62
N GLU A 203 -16.12 33.54 7.73
CA GLU A 203 -15.11 34.42 8.32
C GLU A 203 -13.93 34.65 7.36
N ALA A 204 -13.43 33.58 6.75
CA ALA A 204 -12.28 33.64 5.84
C ALA A 204 -12.62 34.12 4.43
N GLY A 205 -13.90 34.19 4.06
CA GLY A 205 -14.37 34.36 2.69
C GLY A 205 -13.65 35.42 1.85
N PRO A 206 -13.39 36.63 2.38
CA PRO A 206 -12.65 37.68 1.68
C PRO A 206 -11.18 37.34 1.38
N SER A 207 -10.55 36.51 2.22
CA SER A 207 -9.14 36.14 2.15
C SER A 207 -8.88 34.81 1.44
N LEU A 208 -9.91 34.01 1.17
CA LEU A 208 -9.75 32.71 0.48
C LEU A 208 -9.32 32.90 -0.97
N ALA A 209 -8.19 32.30 -1.34
CA ALA A 209 -7.72 32.22 -2.70
C ALA A 209 -8.63 31.30 -3.54
N ARG A 210 -8.99 31.73 -4.75
CA ARG A 210 -9.91 31.00 -5.63
C ARG A 210 -9.15 30.25 -6.73
N GLY A 211 -9.17 28.92 -6.70
CA GLY A 211 -8.43 28.11 -7.65
C GLY A 211 -7.03 27.71 -7.17
N VAL A 212 -6.33 27.00 -8.04
CA VAL A 212 -4.95 26.52 -7.83
C VAL A 212 -4.03 27.27 -8.78
N PHE A 213 -2.91 27.79 -8.27
CA PHE A 213 -2.00 28.68 -9.02
C PHE A 213 -0.56 28.16 -9.14
N PRO A 214 0.12 28.40 -10.27
CA PRO A 214 1.57 28.16 -10.39
C PRO A 214 2.38 28.99 -9.38
N GLY A 215 3.52 28.46 -8.94
CA GLY A 215 4.40 29.12 -7.97
C GLY A 215 3.82 29.24 -6.55
N ARG A 216 2.69 28.57 -6.29
CA ARG A 216 2.09 28.42 -4.96
C ARG A 216 2.14 26.95 -4.56
N HIS A 217 2.37 26.70 -3.28
CA HIS A 217 2.31 25.35 -2.72
C HIS A 217 0.94 25.13 -2.09
N HIS A 218 0.21 24.13 -2.57
CA HIS A 218 -1.11 23.80 -2.07
C HIS A 218 -1.00 22.62 -1.10
N VAL A 219 -1.68 22.68 0.03
CA VAL A 219 -1.65 21.65 1.08
C VAL A 219 -3.08 21.22 1.35
N PHE A 220 -3.39 19.95 1.13
CA PHE A 220 -4.67 19.38 1.52
C PHE A 220 -4.55 18.83 2.93
N VAL A 221 -5.33 19.37 3.88
CA VAL A 221 -5.25 18.97 5.28
C VAL A 221 -6.34 17.94 5.58
N SER A 222 -5.95 16.68 5.70
CA SER A 222 -6.81 15.61 6.18
C SER A 222 -6.71 15.54 7.70
N HIS A 223 -7.84 15.55 8.39
CA HIS A 223 -7.88 15.64 9.84
C HIS A 223 -9.13 14.98 10.40
N ARG A 224 -9.17 14.86 11.73
CA ARG A 224 -10.36 14.47 12.48
C ARG A 224 -11.04 15.72 13.04
N TRP A 225 -12.37 15.79 12.88
CA TRP A 225 -13.21 16.70 13.64
C TRP A 225 -13.21 16.32 15.12
N LEU A 226 -12.70 17.21 15.97
CA LEU A 226 -12.70 17.02 17.42
C LEU A 226 -14.06 17.34 18.05
N ASP A 227 -14.79 18.25 17.43
CA ASP A 227 -16.15 18.66 17.79
C ASP A 227 -17.02 18.79 16.53
N THR A 228 -18.33 18.65 16.67
CA THR A 228 -19.30 18.61 15.55
C THR A 228 -19.63 19.97 14.95
N GLU A 229 -19.35 21.06 15.66
CA GLU A 229 -19.61 22.43 15.19
C GLU A 229 -18.32 23.17 14.82
N GLN A 230 -17.23 22.90 15.53
CA GLN A 230 -15.92 23.48 15.29
C GLN A 230 -14.83 22.38 15.34
N PRO A 231 -14.26 21.95 14.20
CA PRO A 231 -13.33 20.81 14.15
C PRO A 231 -12.07 20.94 14.99
N ASP A 232 -11.62 22.17 15.24
CA ASP A 232 -10.44 22.50 16.04
C ASP A 232 -10.76 23.59 17.08
N PRO A 233 -11.54 23.28 18.12
CA PRO A 233 -12.08 24.28 19.05
C PRO A 233 -10.98 25.01 19.83
N ASP A 234 -9.89 24.31 20.14
CA ASP A 234 -8.75 24.85 20.88
C ASP A 234 -7.67 25.46 19.98
N GLY A 235 -7.85 25.44 18.64
CA GLY A 235 -6.85 25.90 17.68
C GLY A 235 -5.56 25.05 17.67
N THR A 236 -5.59 23.84 18.21
CA THR A 236 -4.40 22.98 18.38
C THR A 236 -3.91 22.45 17.03
N GLN A 237 -4.83 22.03 16.17
CA GLN A 237 -4.51 21.57 14.83
C GLN A 237 -3.96 22.73 13.98
N ALA A 238 -4.59 23.90 14.05
CA ALA A 238 -4.14 25.11 13.35
C ALA A 238 -2.71 25.50 13.75
N ARG A 239 -2.39 25.47 15.05
CA ARG A 239 -1.04 25.74 15.55
C ARG A 239 -0.03 24.74 15.00
N LEU A 240 -0.35 23.45 15.05
CA LEU A 240 0.54 22.39 14.60
C LEU A 240 0.86 22.52 13.11
N VAL A 241 -0.17 22.74 12.29
CA VAL A 241 -0.04 22.95 10.85
C VAL A 241 0.82 24.17 10.54
N ALA A 242 0.54 25.30 11.19
CA ALA A 242 1.25 26.54 10.94
C ALA A 242 2.75 26.42 11.28
N TRP A 243 3.07 25.89 12.46
CA TRP A 243 4.46 25.65 12.87
C TRP A 243 5.16 24.63 11.98
N HIS A 244 4.47 23.57 11.54
CA HIS A 244 5.07 22.56 10.69
C HIS A 244 5.43 23.13 9.32
N LEU A 245 4.51 23.84 8.65
CA LEU A 245 4.76 24.43 7.35
C LEU A 245 5.85 25.51 7.41
N PHE A 246 5.87 26.32 8.49
CA PHE A 246 6.95 27.26 8.74
C PHE A 246 8.31 26.55 8.90
N ALA A 247 8.37 25.51 9.74
CA ALA A 247 9.60 24.75 9.97
C ALA A 247 10.11 24.08 8.68
N SER A 248 9.23 23.47 7.89
CA SER A 248 9.59 22.85 6.61
C SER A 248 10.05 23.87 5.57
N LEU A 249 9.50 25.09 5.57
CA LEU A 249 9.98 26.17 4.71
C LEU A 249 11.40 26.62 5.12
N CYS A 250 11.63 26.77 6.42
CA CYS A 250 12.97 27.06 6.96
C CYS A 250 13.98 25.95 6.60
N GLU A 251 13.60 24.68 6.76
CA GLU A 251 14.42 23.54 6.32
C GLU A 251 14.72 23.61 4.82
N ALA A 252 13.73 23.98 4.00
CA ALA A 252 13.88 24.05 2.54
C ALA A 252 14.90 25.11 2.14
N VAL A 253 14.89 26.26 2.83
CA VAL A 253 15.87 27.34 2.65
C VAL A 253 17.28 26.84 3.01
N LEU A 254 17.44 26.15 4.15
CA LEU A 254 18.74 25.64 4.58
C LEU A 254 19.28 24.55 3.64
N VAL A 255 18.42 23.64 3.19
CA VAL A 255 18.78 22.60 2.22
C VAL A 255 19.18 23.24 0.89
N ALA A 256 18.39 24.19 0.38
CA ALA A 256 18.70 24.93 -0.84
C ALA A 256 20.03 25.68 -0.72
N HIS A 257 20.29 26.33 0.42
CA HIS A 257 21.52 27.09 0.64
C HIS A 257 22.77 26.21 0.64
N ARG A 258 22.70 25.04 1.27
CA ARG A 258 23.83 24.12 1.40
C ARG A 258 24.02 23.22 0.17
N ARG A 259 22.95 22.81 -0.49
CA ARG A 259 22.98 21.92 -1.66
C ARG A 259 23.10 22.70 -2.98
N GLY A 260 22.69 23.98 -3.00
CA GLY A 260 22.43 24.79 -4.18
C GLY A 260 20.96 24.75 -4.57
N LEU A 261 20.39 25.91 -4.93
CA LEU A 261 18.95 26.07 -5.13
C LEU A 261 18.40 25.13 -6.21
N HIS A 262 19.13 24.99 -7.31
CA HIS A 262 18.75 24.18 -8.48
C HIS A 262 19.38 22.79 -8.48
N THR A 263 20.18 22.45 -7.47
CA THR A 263 20.78 21.13 -7.35
C THR A 263 19.72 20.14 -6.88
N PRO A 264 19.42 19.07 -7.65
CA PRO A 264 18.46 18.06 -7.25
C PRO A 264 18.98 17.22 -6.09
N ARG A 265 18.06 16.67 -5.28
CA ARG A 265 18.44 15.63 -4.31
C ARG A 265 18.92 14.38 -5.04
N ARG A 266 19.72 13.54 -4.37
CA ARG A 266 20.16 12.27 -4.92
C ARG A 266 19.34 11.14 -4.35
N VAL A 267 18.94 10.19 -5.18
CA VAL A 267 18.05 9.09 -4.81
C VAL A 267 18.64 7.77 -5.28
N ALA A 268 18.84 6.83 -4.37
CA ALA A 268 19.25 5.47 -4.73
C ALA A 268 18.01 4.61 -5.02
N HIS A 269 17.71 4.43 -6.31
CA HIS A 269 16.56 3.62 -6.77
C HIS A 269 16.63 2.16 -6.29
N ALA A 270 17.82 1.56 -6.33
CA ALA A 270 18.07 0.21 -5.80
C ALA A 270 17.81 0.11 -4.28
N ALA A 271 17.80 1.24 -3.57
CA ALA A 271 17.53 1.36 -2.15
C ALA A 271 16.09 1.87 -1.89
N MET A 272 15.11 1.37 -2.65
CA MET A 272 13.69 1.77 -2.53
C MET A 272 13.43 3.27 -2.73
N GLY A 273 14.27 3.94 -3.53
CA GLY A 273 14.12 5.36 -3.81
C GLY A 273 14.43 6.27 -2.62
N MET A 274 15.28 5.82 -1.69
CA MET A 274 15.69 6.63 -0.54
C MET A 274 16.67 7.73 -0.93
N PRO A 275 16.57 8.92 -0.29
CA PRO A 275 17.52 10.00 -0.49
C PRO A 275 18.91 9.63 0.05
N VAL A 276 19.95 10.00 -0.68
CA VAL A 276 21.35 9.81 -0.32
C VAL A 276 22.03 11.18 -0.21
N GLY A 277 22.73 11.41 0.90
CA GLY A 277 23.36 12.70 1.19
C GLY A 277 22.37 13.76 1.67
N MET A 278 22.62 15.03 1.33
CA MET A 278 21.84 16.16 1.83
C MET A 278 20.47 16.26 1.14
N ALA A 279 19.42 15.96 1.89
CA ALA A 279 18.03 16.10 1.48
C ALA A 279 17.19 16.58 2.65
N GLY A 280 16.12 17.31 2.34
CA GLY A 280 15.07 17.59 3.30
C GLY A 280 14.02 16.48 3.34
N SER A 281 13.02 16.65 4.20
CA SER A 281 11.78 15.86 4.12
C SER A 281 11.09 16.00 2.76
N ASP A 282 10.18 15.09 2.39
CA ASP A 282 9.45 15.20 1.12
C ASP A 282 8.66 16.52 0.99
N LEU A 283 8.07 17.03 2.09
CA LEU A 283 7.44 18.36 2.13
C LEU A 283 8.43 19.49 1.88
N THR A 284 9.59 19.41 2.53
CA THR A 284 10.68 20.36 2.40
C THR A 284 11.16 20.43 0.95
N GLU A 285 11.33 19.29 0.30
CA GLU A 285 11.71 19.20 -1.12
C GLU A 285 10.60 19.72 -2.04
N CYS A 286 9.33 19.49 -1.71
CA CYS A 286 8.20 20.09 -2.42
C CYS A 286 8.18 21.63 -2.31
N LEU A 287 8.44 22.19 -1.13
CA LEU A 287 8.55 23.63 -0.92
C LEU A 287 9.75 24.22 -1.66
N LEU A 288 10.89 23.52 -1.67
CA LEU A 288 12.06 23.91 -2.44
C LEU A 288 11.75 24.03 -3.93
N VAL A 289 11.12 23.00 -4.52
CA VAL A 289 10.80 22.96 -5.95
C VAL A 289 9.66 23.90 -6.33
N GLY A 290 8.58 23.89 -5.55
CA GLY A 290 7.32 24.59 -5.86
C GLY A 290 7.28 26.04 -5.41
N VAL A 291 8.05 26.41 -4.39
CA VAL A 291 8.13 27.78 -3.87
C VAL A 291 9.51 28.36 -4.15
N LEU A 292 10.58 27.85 -3.54
CA LEU A 292 11.87 28.54 -3.56
C LEU A 292 12.41 28.75 -4.98
N ARG A 293 12.49 27.68 -5.80
CA ARG A 293 12.97 27.79 -7.20
C ARG A 293 12.08 28.63 -8.11
N GLN A 294 10.83 28.87 -7.73
CA GLN A 294 9.89 29.72 -8.48
C GLN A 294 9.94 31.18 -8.03
N THR A 295 10.68 31.48 -6.97
CA THR A 295 10.65 32.80 -6.31
C THR A 295 12.02 33.42 -6.14
N LEU A 296 13.04 32.60 -5.95
CA LEU A 296 14.39 33.00 -5.61
C LEU A 296 15.35 32.57 -6.73
N ASP A 297 16.50 33.23 -6.73
CA ASP A 297 17.73 32.83 -7.39
C ASP A 297 18.82 32.59 -6.33
N ASP A 298 20.00 32.12 -6.74
CA ASP A 298 21.10 31.84 -5.81
C ASP A 298 21.55 33.09 -5.02
N THR A 299 21.37 34.30 -5.56
CA THR A 299 21.78 35.55 -4.90
C THR A 299 20.79 35.96 -3.82
N SER A 300 19.49 35.91 -4.13
CA SER A 300 18.39 36.25 -3.23
C SER A 300 18.14 35.17 -2.15
N LEU A 301 18.62 33.94 -2.35
CA LEU A 301 18.57 32.89 -1.34
C LEU A 301 19.45 33.19 -0.11
N VAL A 302 20.60 33.84 -0.30
CA VAL A 302 21.58 34.13 0.78
C VAL A 302 20.97 34.91 1.95
N PRO A 303 20.30 36.07 1.76
CA PRO A 303 19.70 36.81 2.87
C PRO A 303 18.58 36.02 3.58
N VAL A 304 17.80 35.22 2.85
CA VAL A 304 16.76 34.35 3.44
C VAL A 304 17.40 33.27 4.30
N ALA A 305 18.49 32.65 3.84
CA ALA A 305 19.23 31.65 4.61
C ALA A 305 19.82 32.24 5.89
N GLN A 306 20.41 33.45 5.83
CA GLN A 306 20.91 34.16 7.00
C GLN A 306 19.82 34.55 8.00
N GLU A 307 18.61 34.85 7.53
CA GLU A 307 17.42 35.02 8.39
C GLU A 307 17.08 33.73 9.10
N VAL A 308 16.96 32.61 8.37
CA VAL A 308 16.59 31.31 8.94
C VAL A 308 17.64 30.79 9.93
N GLU A 309 18.94 30.95 9.64
CA GLU A 309 20.02 30.56 10.54
C GLU A 309 19.98 31.31 11.88
N ARG A 310 19.53 32.57 11.91
CA ARG A 310 19.38 33.35 13.14
C ARG A 310 18.25 32.85 14.05
N VAL A 311 17.23 32.23 13.50
CA VAL A 311 16.13 31.64 14.27
C VAL A 311 16.60 30.40 15.03
N GLY A 312 17.67 29.75 14.54
CA GLY A 312 18.27 28.58 15.15
C GLY A 312 17.55 27.27 14.79
N VAL A 313 18.29 26.18 15.00
CA VAL A 313 17.86 24.81 14.71
C VAL A 313 16.59 24.44 15.47
N ASP A 314 16.39 25.02 16.67
CA ASP A 314 15.23 24.74 17.53
C ASP A 314 13.87 25.06 16.88
N ALA A 315 13.78 26.09 16.03
CA ALA A 315 12.51 26.38 15.35
C ALA A 315 12.20 25.40 14.21
N VAL A 316 13.23 24.78 13.64
CA VAL A 316 13.11 23.78 12.56
C VAL A 316 12.85 22.39 13.14
N GLU A 317 13.53 22.03 14.22
CA GLU A 317 13.45 20.69 14.82
C GLU A 317 12.31 20.54 15.84
N LEU A 318 11.92 21.62 16.54
CA LEU A 318 10.94 21.55 17.63
C LEU A 318 9.55 22.07 17.26
N GLY A 319 9.23 22.25 15.97
CA GLY A 319 7.96 22.86 15.52
C GLY A 319 6.71 22.33 16.24
N ALA A 320 6.59 21.01 16.44
CA ALA A 320 5.47 20.40 17.17
C ALA A 320 5.47 20.73 18.69
N ALA A 321 6.63 20.76 19.34
CA ALA A 321 6.75 21.17 20.74
C ALA A 321 6.49 22.67 20.91
N GLN A 322 6.93 23.50 19.95
CA GLN A 322 6.63 24.93 19.93
C GLN A 322 5.13 25.19 19.75
N ALA A 323 4.48 24.46 18.84
CA ALA A 323 3.05 24.57 18.59
C ALA A 323 2.19 24.32 19.84
N SER A 324 2.60 23.38 20.67
CA SER A 324 1.88 23.03 21.91
C SER A 324 1.85 24.19 22.92
N GLY A 325 2.91 25.00 22.98
CA GLY A 325 3.02 26.14 23.91
C GLY A 325 2.61 27.49 23.32
N ASP A 326 2.51 27.62 21.99
CA ASP A 326 2.27 28.89 21.32
C ASP A 326 0.78 29.24 21.15
N VAL A 327 0.06 29.34 22.26
CA VAL A 327 -1.37 29.65 22.25
C VAL A 327 -1.63 30.99 21.56
N GLY A 328 -2.44 30.92 20.49
CA GLY A 328 -2.74 32.07 19.63
C GLY A 328 -1.63 32.42 18.64
N LEU A 329 -0.67 31.53 18.36
CA LEU A 329 0.43 31.74 17.40
C LEU A 329 1.19 33.07 17.62
N ARG A 330 1.34 33.50 18.87
CA ARG A 330 1.97 34.79 19.21
C ARG A 330 3.47 34.74 18.95
N ARG A 331 4.12 33.64 19.34
CA ARG A 331 5.55 33.42 19.10
C ARG A 331 5.83 33.28 17.62
N LEU A 332 5.04 32.48 16.90
CA LEU A 332 5.22 32.32 15.45
C LEU A 332 5.06 33.65 14.70
N ARG A 333 4.04 34.46 15.04
CA ARG A 333 3.88 35.80 14.46
C ARG A 333 5.09 36.70 14.72
N ALA A 334 5.55 36.78 15.96
CA ALA A 334 6.72 37.57 16.32
C ALA A 334 8.00 37.10 15.58
N LEU A 335 8.15 35.79 15.35
CA LEU A 335 9.24 35.27 14.53
C LEU A 335 9.10 35.70 13.07
N ILE A 336 7.91 35.58 12.47
CA ILE A 336 7.69 35.96 11.07
C ILE A 336 7.85 37.47 10.86
N ASP A 337 7.44 38.29 11.83
CA ASP A 337 7.67 39.75 11.83
C ASP A 337 9.19 40.07 11.81
N ALA A 338 10.02 39.22 12.42
CA ALA A 338 11.48 39.37 12.44
C ALA A 338 12.18 38.79 11.19
N LEU A 339 11.45 38.17 10.26
CA LEU A 339 11.97 37.47 9.07
C LEU A 339 11.33 38.05 7.78
N PRO A 340 11.64 39.31 7.43
CA PRO A 340 10.98 40.01 6.33
C PRO A 340 11.22 39.37 4.96
N SER A 341 12.35 38.68 4.75
CA SER A 341 12.65 38.01 3.49
C SER A 341 11.93 36.67 3.36
N LEU A 342 11.56 36.04 4.49
CA LEU A 342 10.81 34.78 4.52
C LEU A 342 9.29 34.98 4.35
N ARG A 343 8.73 36.11 4.81
CA ARG A 343 7.27 36.38 4.78
C ARG A 343 6.63 36.21 3.39
N PRO A 344 7.19 36.78 2.28
CA PRO A 344 6.58 36.61 0.96
C PRO A 344 6.54 35.15 0.48
N LEU A 345 7.38 34.28 1.04
CA LEU A 345 7.38 32.84 0.73
C LEU A 345 6.27 32.11 1.50
N LEU A 346 5.93 32.55 2.71
CA LEU A 346 4.81 31.98 3.48
C LEU A 346 3.45 32.26 2.82
N GLU A 347 3.26 33.46 2.26
CA GLU A 347 2.08 33.84 1.48
C GLU A 347 1.89 32.94 0.25
N ARG A 348 2.92 32.21 -0.18
CA ARG A 348 2.83 31.25 -1.30
C ARG A 348 2.28 29.89 -0.89
N ILE A 349 2.09 29.63 0.40
CA ILE A 349 1.55 28.37 0.91
C ILE A 349 0.05 28.54 1.17
N HIS A 350 -0.74 27.64 0.58
CA HIS A 350 -2.20 27.66 0.61
C HIS A 350 -2.72 26.34 1.14
N LEU A 351 -3.69 26.39 2.04
CA LEU A 351 -4.27 25.22 2.70
C LEU A 351 -5.71 25.00 2.25
N TRP A 352 -6.05 23.75 2.00
CA TRP A 352 -7.44 23.31 1.93
C TRP A 352 -7.74 22.57 3.23
N TYR A 353 -8.62 23.15 4.04
CA TYR A 353 -9.17 22.57 5.26
C TYR A 353 -10.69 22.67 5.13
N ASP A 354 -11.40 21.56 5.22
CA ASP A 354 -12.81 21.47 4.85
C ASP A 354 -13.66 22.58 5.50
N TYR A 355 -13.44 22.86 6.79
CA TYR A 355 -14.17 23.86 7.56
C TYR A 355 -13.89 25.30 7.11
N SER A 356 -12.67 25.58 6.67
CA SER A 356 -12.30 26.91 6.19
C SER A 356 -12.59 27.10 4.70
N CYS A 357 -12.76 26.02 3.95
CA CYS A 357 -12.82 26.07 2.49
C CYS A 357 -14.16 25.60 1.90
N VAL A 358 -15.07 25.07 2.72
CA VAL A 358 -16.39 24.58 2.32
C VAL A 358 -17.48 25.27 3.15
N PRO A 359 -18.68 25.56 2.61
CA PRO A 359 -19.75 26.19 3.39
C PRO A 359 -20.29 25.32 4.54
N GLN A 360 -20.44 25.91 5.73
CA GLN A 360 -21.12 25.31 6.90
C GLN A 360 -22.65 25.47 6.80
N ALA A 361 -23.41 24.66 7.54
CA ALA A 361 -24.86 24.85 7.68
C ALA A 361 -25.20 25.99 8.66
N PRO A 362 -26.36 26.69 8.51
CA PRO A 362 -27.30 26.60 7.40
C PRO A 362 -26.72 27.21 6.11
N ARG A 363 -26.88 26.51 4.98
CA ARG A 363 -26.34 26.92 3.68
C ARG A 363 -27.40 27.65 2.85
N THR A 364 -27.01 28.72 2.17
CA THR A 364 -27.79 29.28 1.06
C THR A 364 -27.87 28.28 -0.11
N PRO A 365 -28.83 28.42 -1.05
CA PRO A 365 -28.89 27.56 -2.24
C PRO A 365 -27.58 27.54 -3.04
N GLU A 366 -26.90 28.68 -3.14
CA GLU A 366 -25.61 28.84 -3.82
C GLU A 366 -24.49 28.11 -3.07
N GLU A 367 -24.44 28.24 -1.75
CA GLU A 367 -23.51 27.51 -0.89
C GLU A 367 -23.75 26.01 -0.91
N GLN A 368 -25.01 25.58 -0.96
CA GLN A 368 -25.36 24.17 -1.06
C GLN A 368 -24.91 23.59 -2.41
N ALA A 369 -25.00 24.37 -3.50
CA ALA A 369 -24.46 23.98 -4.79
C ALA A 369 -22.92 23.94 -4.80
N LEU A 370 -22.26 24.90 -4.15
CA LEU A 370 -20.81 24.90 -3.97
C LEU A 370 -20.35 23.69 -3.14
N PHE A 371 -21.00 23.41 -2.02
CA PHE A 371 -20.74 22.26 -1.17
C PHE A 371 -20.76 20.95 -1.97
N ARG A 372 -21.81 20.71 -2.77
CA ARG A 372 -21.92 19.50 -3.60
C ARG A 372 -20.80 19.40 -4.63
N ARG A 373 -20.51 20.48 -5.37
CA ARG A 373 -19.42 20.49 -6.36
C ARG A 373 -18.06 20.24 -5.73
N THR A 374 -17.82 20.80 -4.54
CA THR A 374 -16.58 20.59 -3.79
C THR A 374 -16.44 19.13 -3.37
N LEU A 375 -17.51 18.50 -2.84
CA LEU A 375 -17.51 17.07 -2.52
C LEU A 375 -17.30 16.20 -3.76
N GLU A 376 -17.89 16.53 -4.90
CA GLU A 376 -17.67 15.82 -6.17
C GLU A 376 -16.21 15.91 -6.64
N SER A 377 -15.55 17.03 -6.33
CA SER A 377 -14.18 17.35 -6.75
C SER A 377 -13.12 17.02 -5.70
N LEU A 378 -13.48 16.41 -4.56
CA LEU A 378 -12.58 16.20 -3.43
C LEU A 378 -11.27 15.49 -3.81
N SER A 379 -11.35 14.39 -4.57
CA SER A 379 -10.15 13.67 -5.01
C SER A 379 -9.25 14.52 -5.89
N LEU A 380 -9.82 15.43 -6.70
CA LEU A 380 -9.05 16.38 -7.51
C LEU A 380 -8.41 17.47 -6.65
N LEU A 381 -9.11 17.94 -5.61
CA LEU A 381 -8.55 18.89 -4.62
C LEU A 381 -7.40 18.26 -3.84
N GLN A 382 -7.55 17.00 -3.43
CA GLN A 382 -6.49 16.27 -2.76
C GLN A 382 -5.31 15.98 -3.69
N PHE A 383 -5.55 15.71 -4.98
CA PHE A 383 -4.49 15.59 -6.00
C PHE A 383 -3.77 16.93 -6.27
N ALA A 384 -4.46 18.06 -6.04
CA ALA A 384 -3.91 19.41 -6.15
C ALA A 384 -2.90 19.73 -5.07
N GLY A 385 -3.31 19.37 -3.86
CA GLY A 385 -2.53 19.62 -2.67
C GLY A 385 -1.53 18.51 -2.44
N ARG A 386 -0.49 18.84 -1.69
CA ARG A 386 0.26 17.83 -0.95
C ARG A 386 -0.59 17.46 0.27
N THR A 387 -0.88 16.18 0.46
CA THR A 387 -1.71 15.77 1.60
C THR A 387 -0.89 15.82 2.89
N LEU A 388 -1.41 16.58 3.85
CA LEU A 388 -0.95 16.64 5.24
C LEU A 388 -2.02 15.99 6.13
N VAL A 389 -1.66 14.93 6.83
CA VAL A 389 -2.53 14.18 7.73
C VAL A 389 -2.26 14.61 9.17
N LEU A 390 -3.29 15.12 9.85
CA LEU A 390 -3.28 15.38 11.29
C LEU A 390 -3.78 14.14 12.02
N LEU A 391 -2.88 13.55 12.81
CA LEU A 391 -3.01 12.21 13.33
C LEU A 391 -2.88 12.22 14.85
N ASP A 392 -4.02 12.21 15.53
CA ASP A 392 -4.07 12.23 16.99
C ASP A 392 -3.98 10.78 17.53
N ASP A 393 -4.85 9.93 17.00
CA ASP A 393 -4.89 8.49 17.23
C ASP A 393 -5.10 7.81 15.88
N VAL A 394 -4.16 6.95 15.49
CA VAL A 394 -4.18 6.25 14.20
C VAL A 394 -5.39 5.33 14.06
N ALA A 395 -5.75 4.62 15.12
CA ALA A 395 -6.84 3.65 15.08
C ALA A 395 -8.20 4.35 14.99
N ASP A 396 -8.39 5.47 15.69
CA ASP A 396 -9.59 6.29 15.57
C ASP A 396 -9.65 7.01 14.21
N TYR A 397 -8.54 7.61 13.76
CA TYR A 397 -8.48 8.29 12.46
C TYR A 397 -8.79 7.31 11.31
N LEU A 398 -8.15 6.15 11.25
CA LEU A 398 -8.46 5.11 10.26
C LEU A 398 -9.73 4.31 10.59
N GLY A 399 -10.34 4.54 11.76
CA GLY A 399 -11.66 4.04 12.11
C GLY A 399 -12.78 4.91 11.52
N ARG A 400 -12.49 6.10 11.01
CA ARG A 400 -13.48 6.99 10.39
C ARG A 400 -13.49 6.80 8.88
N ALA A 401 -14.67 6.66 8.29
CA ALA A 401 -14.84 6.38 6.86
C ALA A 401 -14.23 7.47 5.97
N TRP A 402 -14.53 8.74 6.27
CA TRP A 402 -13.97 9.90 5.57
C TRP A 402 -12.44 9.97 5.66
N CYS A 403 -11.89 9.96 6.87
CA CYS A 403 -10.45 10.00 7.10
C CYS A 403 -9.71 8.81 6.45
N SER A 404 -10.29 7.60 6.51
CA SER A 404 -9.73 6.41 5.84
C SER A 404 -9.68 6.55 4.32
N LEU A 405 -10.74 7.10 3.73
CA LEU A 405 -10.82 7.36 2.31
C LEU A 405 -9.79 8.42 1.88
N GLU A 406 -9.64 9.50 2.64
CA GLU A 406 -8.65 10.54 2.40
C GLU A 406 -7.22 10.01 2.51
N ALA A 407 -6.92 9.24 3.57
CA ALA A 407 -5.60 8.64 3.75
C ALA A 407 -5.26 7.69 2.61
N THR A 408 -6.22 6.86 2.20
CA THR A 408 -6.09 5.94 1.07
C THR A 408 -5.89 6.67 -0.25
N THR A 409 -6.70 7.68 -0.51
CA THR A 409 -6.62 8.52 -1.70
C THR A 409 -5.27 9.24 -1.76
N SER A 410 -4.74 9.67 -0.61
CA SER A 410 -3.43 10.31 -0.53
C SER A 410 -2.30 9.41 -1.02
N LEU A 411 -2.34 8.10 -0.75
CA LEU A 411 -1.32 7.16 -1.21
C LEU A 411 -1.33 6.97 -2.73
N VAL A 412 -2.52 7.06 -3.34
CA VAL A 412 -2.70 6.87 -4.78
C VAL A 412 -2.39 8.15 -5.55
N LEU A 413 -2.79 9.30 -5.01
CA LEU A 413 -2.79 10.58 -5.72
C LEU A 413 -1.57 11.46 -5.42
N THR A 414 -0.86 11.25 -4.31
CA THR A 414 0.36 12.02 -4.02
C THR A 414 1.48 11.61 -4.98
N MET A 415 1.69 12.41 -6.04
CA MET A 415 2.71 12.15 -7.06
C MET A 415 4.10 11.96 -6.44
N GLY A 416 4.56 10.70 -6.41
CA GLY A 416 5.95 10.36 -6.07
C GLY A 416 6.35 10.56 -4.60
N GLY A 417 5.42 10.72 -3.67
CA GLY A 417 5.71 10.93 -2.24
C GLY A 417 4.66 10.34 -1.30
N ALA A 418 5.03 10.12 -0.05
CA ALA A 418 4.09 9.78 1.01
C ALA A 418 3.32 11.04 1.49
N PRO A 419 2.10 10.92 2.02
CA PRO A 419 1.48 12.01 2.76
C PRO A 419 2.39 12.41 3.93
N ASP A 420 2.41 13.70 4.27
CA ASP A 420 3.04 14.14 5.49
C ASP A 420 2.13 13.84 6.67
N VAL A 421 2.70 13.41 7.79
CA VAL A 421 1.95 13.00 8.96
C VAL A 421 2.40 13.83 10.16
N LEU A 422 1.45 14.50 10.80
CA LEU A 422 1.67 15.30 12.01
C LEU A 422 0.91 14.70 13.19
N LEU A 423 1.64 14.36 14.24
CA LEU A 423 1.02 13.93 15.49
C LEU A 423 0.59 15.12 16.35
N THR A 424 -0.67 15.16 16.76
CA THR A 424 -1.11 16.09 17.80
C THR A 424 -0.69 15.57 19.19
N GLY A 425 -0.01 16.39 19.98
CA GLY A 425 0.38 16.01 21.35
C GLY A 425 1.56 15.02 21.45
N GLY A 426 2.17 14.65 20.33
CA GLY A 426 3.40 13.84 20.31
C GLY A 426 4.65 14.65 20.72
N PRO A 427 5.72 13.99 21.22
CA PRO A 427 6.99 14.66 21.48
C PRO A 427 7.56 15.28 20.19
N ALA A 428 8.44 16.28 20.34
CA ALA A 428 9.13 16.88 19.20
C ALA A 428 9.79 15.81 18.32
N ARG A 429 9.65 15.97 17.00
CA ARG A 429 10.20 15.08 15.99
C ARG A 429 11.73 14.98 16.15
N PRO A 430 12.33 13.78 16.31
CA PRO A 430 13.77 13.64 16.14
C PRO A 430 14.14 13.89 14.67
N THR A 431 15.26 14.55 14.41
CA THR A 431 15.78 14.74 13.06
C THR A 431 16.07 13.39 12.39
N GLY A 432 15.35 13.11 11.32
CA GLY A 432 15.44 11.86 10.56
C GLY A 432 14.17 11.54 9.77
N PRO A 433 14.24 10.56 8.84
CA PRO A 433 13.05 10.03 8.18
C PRO A 433 12.10 9.44 9.22
N THR A 434 10.82 9.82 9.11
CA THR A 434 9.80 9.61 10.13
C THR A 434 9.36 8.16 10.21
N THR A 435 9.63 7.52 11.35
CA THR A 435 9.14 6.16 11.65
C THR A 435 7.61 6.05 11.63
N GLU A 436 6.91 7.13 11.99
CA GLU A 436 5.45 7.17 12.09
C GLU A 436 4.77 7.42 10.75
N ALA A 437 5.34 8.25 9.87
CA ALA A 437 4.83 8.40 8.51
C ALA A 437 5.04 7.11 7.71
N GLU A 438 6.18 6.44 7.88
CA GLU A 438 6.43 5.10 7.32
C GLU A 438 5.47 4.05 7.89
N SER A 439 5.16 4.12 9.20
CA SER A 439 4.19 3.23 9.85
C SER A 439 2.75 3.51 9.40
N LEU A 440 2.31 4.77 9.32
CA LEU A 440 0.98 5.12 8.82
C LEU A 440 0.85 4.74 7.35
N ARG A 441 1.85 5.04 6.52
CA ARG A 441 1.86 4.62 5.11
C ARG A 441 1.73 3.10 4.97
N SER A 442 2.53 2.37 5.75
CA SER A 442 2.46 0.91 5.81
C SER A 442 1.07 0.41 6.17
N LEU A 443 0.50 0.99 7.23
CA LEU A 443 -0.81 0.62 7.74
C LEU A 443 -1.95 0.99 6.79
N VAL A 444 -1.91 2.16 6.15
CA VAL A 444 -2.93 2.57 5.18
C VAL A 444 -2.88 1.65 3.96
N HIS A 445 -1.69 1.34 3.46
CA HIS A 445 -1.51 0.38 2.36
C HIS A 445 -2.06 -1.01 2.73
N ASP A 446 -1.81 -1.46 3.96
CA ASP A 446 -2.30 -2.74 4.45
C ASP A 446 -3.81 -2.73 4.69
N ARG A 447 -4.34 -1.60 5.17
CA ARG A 447 -5.78 -1.37 5.33
C ARG A 447 -6.51 -1.35 3.99
N GLN A 448 -5.88 -0.89 2.90
CA GLN A 448 -6.48 -1.00 1.57
C GLN A 448 -6.74 -2.45 1.17
N LEU A 449 -5.85 -3.39 1.52
CA LEU A 449 -6.08 -4.83 1.30
C LEU A 449 -7.33 -5.29 2.06
N VAL A 450 -7.46 -4.90 3.33
CA VAL A 450 -8.62 -5.23 4.18
C VAL A 450 -9.92 -4.65 3.61
N MET A 451 -9.91 -3.37 3.23
CA MET A 451 -11.07 -2.70 2.61
C MET A 451 -11.46 -3.35 1.30
N TRP A 452 -10.48 -3.64 0.44
CA TRP A 452 -10.70 -4.31 -0.84
C TRP A 452 -11.40 -5.67 -0.66
N ARG A 453 -11.01 -6.46 0.35
CA ARG A 453 -11.68 -7.72 0.68
C ARG A 453 -13.15 -7.51 1.06
N GLY A 454 -13.45 -6.50 1.88
CA GLY A 454 -14.83 -6.14 2.21
C GLY A 454 -15.66 -5.74 0.99
N LEU A 455 -15.10 -4.94 0.09
CA LEU A 455 -15.79 -4.50 -1.13
C LEU A 455 -16.06 -5.67 -2.08
N LEU A 456 -15.10 -6.58 -2.27
CA LEU A 456 -15.27 -7.80 -3.07
C LEU A 456 -16.37 -8.71 -2.50
N ASP A 457 -16.35 -8.94 -1.20
CA ASP A 457 -17.38 -9.73 -0.51
C ASP A 457 -18.79 -9.16 -0.74
N THR A 458 -18.89 -7.84 -0.83
CA THR A 458 -20.16 -7.14 -1.01
C THR A 458 -20.60 -7.14 -2.47
N GLU A 459 -19.79 -6.61 -3.39
CA GLU A 459 -20.21 -6.36 -4.76
C GLU A 459 -20.04 -7.58 -5.67
N LEU A 460 -18.98 -8.37 -5.46
CA LEU A 460 -18.69 -9.54 -6.32
C LEU A 460 -19.39 -10.81 -5.81
N PHE A 461 -19.35 -11.03 -4.49
CA PHE A 461 -19.88 -12.27 -3.89
C PHE A 461 -21.25 -12.13 -3.23
N ARG A 462 -21.72 -10.88 -3.00
CA ARG A 462 -23.04 -10.60 -2.41
C ARG A 462 -23.26 -11.30 -1.06
N VAL A 463 -22.20 -11.48 -0.27
CA VAL A 463 -22.29 -12.14 1.04
C VAL A 463 -22.72 -11.19 2.17
N GLN A 464 -22.76 -9.89 1.89
CA GLN A 464 -23.13 -8.84 2.84
C GLN A 464 -23.72 -7.62 2.12
N THR A 465 -24.36 -6.71 2.86
CA THR A 465 -24.80 -5.40 2.33
C THR A 465 -23.68 -4.36 2.42
N ARG A 466 -23.89 -3.18 1.83
CA ARG A 466 -22.94 -2.06 1.89
C ARG A 466 -22.78 -1.53 3.32
N GLU A 467 -23.89 -1.43 4.06
CA GLU A 467 -23.92 -1.06 5.47
C GLU A 467 -23.10 -2.03 6.31
N GLU A 468 -23.33 -3.32 6.09
CA GLU A 468 -22.66 -4.41 6.79
C GLU A 468 -21.15 -4.43 6.47
N CYS A 469 -20.78 -4.15 5.22
CA CYS A 469 -19.39 -4.00 4.81
C CYS A 469 -18.68 -2.90 5.60
N VAL A 470 -19.23 -1.68 5.60
CA VAL A 470 -18.65 -0.52 6.32
C VAL A 470 -18.54 -0.81 7.81
N ARG A 471 -19.58 -1.42 8.40
CA ARG A 471 -19.58 -1.86 9.80
C ARG A 471 -18.46 -2.87 10.09
N ARG A 472 -18.32 -3.92 9.27
CA ARG A 472 -17.27 -4.95 9.42
C ARG A 472 -15.87 -4.42 9.12
N LEU A 473 -15.72 -3.35 8.33
CA LEU A 473 -14.45 -2.65 8.18
C LEU A 473 -14.08 -1.79 9.41
N GLY A 474 -14.98 -1.72 10.40
CA GLY A 474 -14.80 -0.89 11.58
C GLY A 474 -14.82 0.59 11.25
N LEU A 475 -15.54 0.98 10.19
CA LEU A 475 -15.64 2.36 9.73
C LEU A 475 -16.87 3.04 10.34
N SER A 476 -16.62 4.06 11.16
CA SER A 476 -17.65 4.96 11.66
C SER A 476 -17.91 6.10 10.67
N MET A 477 -19.16 6.53 10.57
CA MET A 477 -19.59 7.68 9.77
C MET A 477 -20.19 8.73 10.71
N ALA A 478 -20.00 10.01 10.38
CA ALA A 478 -20.61 11.11 11.12
C ALA A 478 -22.12 11.21 10.81
N ASP A 479 -22.49 11.07 9.54
CA ASP A 479 -23.87 11.00 9.07
C ASP A 479 -24.10 9.66 8.33
N PRO A 480 -25.05 8.82 8.74
CA PRO A 480 -25.43 7.61 7.99
C PRO A 480 -25.84 7.89 6.54
N GLY A 481 -26.35 9.09 6.23
CA GLY A 481 -26.68 9.52 4.88
C GLY A 481 -25.49 9.63 3.92
N ASP A 482 -24.26 9.71 4.46
CA ASP A 482 -23.03 9.73 3.65
C ASP A 482 -22.64 8.35 3.12
N LEU A 483 -23.24 7.27 3.63
CA LEU A 483 -22.86 5.90 3.30
C LEU A 483 -22.82 5.63 1.78
N PRO A 484 -23.85 5.95 0.98
CA PRO A 484 -23.81 5.66 -0.45
C PRO A 484 -22.65 6.36 -1.14
N TYR A 485 -22.38 7.63 -0.81
CA TYR A 485 -21.29 8.40 -1.39
C TYR A 485 -19.92 7.82 -1.01
N LEU A 486 -19.68 7.61 0.29
CA LEU A 486 -18.41 7.07 0.78
C LEU A 486 -18.13 5.69 0.20
N TYR A 487 -19.15 4.85 0.14
CA TYR A 487 -19.04 3.51 -0.40
C TYR A 487 -18.72 3.53 -1.90
N ASP A 488 -19.44 4.34 -2.69
CA ASP A 488 -19.17 4.48 -4.12
C ASP A 488 -17.77 5.06 -4.40
N ARG A 489 -17.26 5.94 -3.51
CA ARG A 489 -15.87 6.40 -3.57
C ARG A 489 -14.88 5.29 -3.24
N MET A 490 -15.16 4.46 -2.24
CA MET A 490 -14.31 3.29 -1.95
C MET A 490 -14.26 2.32 -3.14
N LEU A 491 -15.36 2.13 -3.87
CA LEU A 491 -15.38 1.32 -5.11
C LEU A 491 -14.54 1.90 -6.24
N SER A 492 -14.31 3.21 -6.24
CA SER A 492 -13.47 3.90 -7.23
C SER A 492 -11.97 3.81 -6.93
N LEU A 493 -11.61 3.31 -5.74
CA LEU A 493 -10.21 3.08 -5.39
C LEU A 493 -9.64 1.97 -6.26
N ALA A 494 -8.42 2.18 -6.74
CA ALA A 494 -7.69 1.15 -7.48
C ALA A 494 -7.47 -0.08 -6.59
N VAL A 495 -7.35 -1.25 -7.22
CA VAL A 495 -6.92 -2.47 -6.53
C VAL A 495 -5.61 -2.17 -5.79
N PRO A 496 -5.53 -2.45 -4.47
CA PRO A 496 -4.31 -2.22 -3.70
C PRO A 496 -3.14 -2.96 -4.30
N ASN A 497 -1.93 -2.39 -4.23
CA ASN A 497 -0.73 -3.16 -4.52
C ASN A 497 -0.48 -4.11 -3.36
N GLY A 498 -0.17 -5.36 -3.65
CA GLY A 498 -0.07 -6.39 -2.64
C GLY A 498 1.22 -6.27 -1.86
N ARG A 499 1.15 -6.61 -0.57
CA ARG A 499 2.36 -6.96 0.17
C ARG A 499 2.79 -8.36 -0.17
N ARG A 500 4.07 -8.51 -0.47
CA ARG A 500 4.72 -9.82 -0.50
C ARG A 500 4.78 -10.36 0.92
N SER A 501 3.92 -11.33 1.23
CA SER A 501 3.94 -12.01 2.52
C SER A 501 4.22 -13.49 2.33
N ARG A 502 5.24 -13.99 3.02
CA ARG A 502 5.48 -15.45 3.15
C ARG A 502 4.36 -16.18 3.88
N GLN A 503 3.55 -15.44 4.63
CA GLN A 503 2.36 -15.91 5.33
C GLN A 503 1.09 -15.78 4.48
N ALA A 504 1.20 -15.34 3.22
CA ALA A 504 0.05 -15.26 2.33
C ALA A 504 -0.54 -16.65 2.11
N LEU A 505 -1.87 -16.73 2.04
CA LEU A 505 -2.60 -17.94 1.74
C LEU A 505 -2.67 -18.11 0.22
N ALA A 506 -2.04 -19.16 -0.30
CA ALA A 506 -2.17 -19.60 -1.67
C ALA A 506 -3.42 -20.46 -1.85
N THR A 507 -4.30 -20.05 -2.77
CA THR A 507 -5.50 -20.80 -3.19
C THR A 507 -5.70 -20.74 -4.71
N GLY A 508 -6.65 -21.52 -5.23
CA GLY A 508 -6.96 -21.65 -6.64
C GLY A 508 -6.33 -22.87 -7.29
N VAL A 509 -5.98 -22.74 -8.57
CA VAL A 509 -5.26 -23.76 -9.34
C VAL A 509 -3.90 -23.23 -9.72
N VAL A 510 -2.83 -23.93 -9.33
CA VAL A 510 -1.48 -23.72 -9.86
C VAL A 510 -1.36 -24.53 -11.16
N PRO A 511 -1.38 -23.90 -12.34
CA PRO A 511 -1.22 -24.63 -13.59
C PRO A 511 0.25 -25.03 -13.77
N LEU A 512 0.48 -26.28 -14.15
CA LEU A 512 1.81 -26.85 -14.40
C LEU A 512 1.91 -27.28 -15.87
N PRO A 513 2.96 -26.90 -16.62
CA PRO A 513 3.15 -27.36 -17.99
C PRO A 513 3.23 -28.89 -18.05
N ASP A 514 2.32 -29.48 -18.82
CA ASP A 514 2.33 -30.90 -19.17
C ASP A 514 3.28 -31.14 -20.34
N MET A 515 4.36 -31.89 -20.08
CA MET A 515 5.40 -32.22 -21.04
C MET A 515 5.08 -33.48 -21.85
N GLY A 516 3.94 -34.13 -21.59
CA GLY A 516 3.62 -35.46 -22.10
C GLY A 516 4.23 -36.57 -21.25
N GLU A 517 3.94 -37.83 -21.57
CA GLU A 517 4.47 -39.02 -20.87
C GLU A 517 4.29 -38.99 -19.34
N ASP A 518 3.19 -38.40 -18.85
CA ASP A 518 2.92 -38.19 -17.42
C ASP A 518 4.02 -37.39 -16.71
N GLN A 519 4.62 -36.41 -17.42
CA GLN A 519 5.63 -35.49 -16.89
C GLN A 519 5.13 -34.06 -16.78
N VAL A 520 5.43 -33.41 -15.65
CA VAL A 520 5.17 -31.98 -15.44
C VAL A 520 6.41 -31.28 -14.91
N LEU A 521 6.57 -30.01 -15.26
CA LEU A 521 7.60 -29.14 -14.67
C LEU A 521 7.02 -28.35 -13.50
N ILE A 522 7.78 -28.26 -12.40
CA ILE A 522 7.44 -27.48 -11.21
C ILE A 522 8.59 -26.54 -10.83
N PRO A 523 8.33 -25.43 -10.11
CA PRO A 523 9.41 -24.59 -9.58
C PRO A 523 10.27 -25.33 -8.54
N ALA A 524 11.58 -25.09 -8.54
CA ALA A 524 12.49 -25.62 -7.52
C ALA A 524 12.21 -24.99 -6.13
N PRO A 525 12.44 -25.73 -5.02
CA PRO A 525 12.08 -25.27 -3.67
C PRO A 525 12.97 -24.13 -3.18
N ASP A 526 14.24 -24.09 -3.62
CA ASP A 526 15.22 -23.06 -3.28
C ASP A 526 15.01 -21.78 -4.09
N TYR A 527 13.85 -21.64 -4.74
CA TYR A 527 13.47 -20.42 -5.42
C TYR A 527 13.27 -19.29 -4.41
N THR A 528 14.36 -18.65 -4.03
CA THR A 528 14.35 -17.34 -3.39
C THR A 528 14.28 -16.32 -4.51
N GLY A 529 13.15 -15.60 -4.65
CA GLY A 529 13.02 -14.45 -5.55
C GLY A 529 13.96 -13.28 -5.24
N SER A 530 15.03 -13.51 -4.46
CA SER A 530 16.03 -12.55 -3.99
C SER A 530 17.04 -12.16 -5.05
N GLN A 531 17.13 -12.88 -6.17
CA GLN A 531 17.61 -12.28 -7.39
C GLN A 531 16.39 -11.90 -8.22
N PRO A 532 15.85 -10.66 -8.08
CA PRO A 532 15.20 -10.06 -9.24
C PRO A 532 16.17 -10.29 -10.38
N VAL A 533 15.69 -10.77 -11.53
CA VAL A 533 16.53 -10.81 -12.73
C VAL A 533 17.06 -9.39 -12.89
N GLU A 534 18.29 -9.15 -12.47
CA GLU A 534 18.91 -7.84 -12.42
C GLU A 534 19.16 -7.48 -13.87
N GLY A 535 18.26 -6.68 -14.41
CA GLY A 535 18.14 -6.44 -15.82
C GLY A 535 16.68 -6.55 -16.20
N LYS A 536 16.13 -5.47 -16.75
CA LYS A 536 14.89 -5.54 -17.54
C LYS A 536 15.01 -6.78 -18.41
N ARG A 537 14.26 -7.86 -18.11
CA ARG A 537 14.20 -9.01 -19.02
C ARG A 537 13.98 -8.42 -20.41
N PRO A 538 14.67 -8.88 -21.47
CA PRO A 538 14.31 -8.46 -22.79
C PRO A 538 12.87 -8.91 -23.00
N VAL A 539 11.94 -7.97 -22.81
CA VAL A 539 10.54 -8.18 -23.07
C VAL A 539 10.31 -7.62 -24.45
N ARG A 540 9.72 -8.43 -25.31
CA ARG A 540 9.22 -7.93 -26.59
C ARG A 540 7.78 -7.48 -26.34
N VAL A 541 7.55 -6.18 -26.31
CA VAL A 541 6.20 -5.62 -26.29
C VAL A 541 5.48 -6.10 -27.55
N ILE A 542 4.34 -6.76 -27.36
CA ILE A 542 3.47 -7.24 -28.44
C ILE A 542 2.39 -6.20 -28.74
N GLY A 543 1.82 -5.57 -27.71
CA GLY A 543 0.76 -4.59 -27.86
C GLY A 543 0.16 -4.16 -26.53
N SER A 544 -1.09 -3.70 -26.60
CA SER A 544 -1.84 -3.20 -25.45
C SER A 544 -3.25 -3.81 -25.40
N LEU A 545 -3.76 -4.03 -24.20
CA LEU A 545 -5.15 -4.37 -23.90
C LEU A 545 -5.68 -3.41 -22.82
N ASP A 546 -6.96 -3.02 -22.90
CA ASP A 546 -7.60 -2.26 -21.83
C ASP A 546 -7.89 -3.17 -20.63
N GLY A 547 -6.87 -3.37 -19.80
CA GLY A 547 -6.93 -4.20 -18.61
C GLY A 547 -7.58 -3.52 -17.41
N TRP A 548 -7.79 -2.20 -17.45
CA TRP A 548 -8.24 -1.44 -16.28
C TRP A 548 -9.62 -1.86 -15.81
N ALA A 549 -10.51 -2.21 -16.75
CA ALA A 549 -11.83 -2.75 -16.42
C ALA A 549 -11.77 -4.07 -15.61
N GLY A 550 -10.68 -4.84 -15.73
CA GLY A 550 -10.45 -6.06 -14.94
C GLY A 550 -10.01 -5.80 -13.50
N LEU A 551 -9.65 -4.55 -13.18
CA LEU A 551 -9.22 -4.12 -11.85
C LEU A 551 -10.21 -3.13 -11.21
N ASN A 552 -11.16 -2.59 -11.97
CA ASN A 552 -12.08 -1.57 -11.51
C ASN A 552 -13.40 -2.18 -11.02
N LEU A 553 -13.53 -2.40 -9.71
CA LEU A 553 -14.77 -2.92 -9.12
C LEU A 553 -15.96 -1.96 -9.33
N GLY A 554 -15.74 -0.65 -9.24
CA GLY A 554 -16.77 0.34 -9.55
C GLY A 554 -17.26 0.25 -11.01
N GLY A 555 -16.36 -0.01 -11.96
CA GLY A 555 -16.70 -0.29 -13.36
C GLY A 555 -17.52 -1.58 -13.50
N TYR A 556 -17.06 -2.66 -12.85
CA TYR A 556 -17.77 -3.94 -12.82
C TYR A 556 -19.23 -3.80 -12.34
N VAL A 557 -19.47 -3.01 -11.29
CA VAL A 557 -20.82 -2.73 -10.78
C VAL A 557 -21.64 -1.90 -11.78
N LYS A 558 -21.05 -0.82 -12.33
CA LYS A 558 -21.75 0.10 -13.25
C LYS A 558 -22.16 -0.55 -14.57
N ASP A 559 -21.37 -1.50 -15.06
CA ASP A 559 -21.65 -2.22 -16.30
C ASP A 559 -22.77 -3.27 -16.15
N GLY A 560 -23.44 -3.32 -14.99
CA GLY A 560 -24.54 -4.24 -14.71
C GLY A 560 -24.08 -5.69 -14.56
N HIS A 561 -22.77 -5.95 -14.43
CA HIS A 561 -22.27 -7.31 -14.25
C HIS A 561 -22.64 -7.90 -12.91
N ALA A 562 -22.85 -7.05 -11.90
CA ALA A 562 -23.45 -7.50 -10.65
C ALA A 562 -24.77 -8.23 -10.91
N ASP A 563 -25.62 -7.73 -11.82
CA ASP A 563 -26.95 -8.28 -12.07
C ASP A 563 -26.96 -9.55 -12.93
N ALA A 564 -25.83 -9.93 -13.52
CA ALA A 564 -25.70 -11.09 -14.41
C ALA A 564 -25.68 -12.46 -13.67
N GLY A 565 -25.88 -12.47 -12.35
CA GLY A 565 -25.82 -13.65 -11.50
C GLY A 565 -24.54 -13.74 -10.66
N PRO A 566 -24.38 -14.77 -9.82
CA PRO A 566 -23.17 -14.94 -9.03
C PRO A 566 -21.95 -15.10 -9.94
N ALA A 567 -20.83 -14.48 -9.56
CA ALA A 567 -19.59 -14.62 -10.29
C ALA A 567 -19.19 -16.09 -10.43
N ASP A 568 -18.66 -16.49 -11.60
CA ASP A 568 -18.14 -17.85 -11.77
C ASP A 568 -16.83 -18.00 -11.00
N VAL A 569 -16.91 -18.70 -9.87
CA VAL A 569 -15.81 -18.95 -8.95
C VAL A 569 -14.92 -20.13 -9.37
N THR A 570 -15.19 -20.76 -10.52
CA THR A 570 -14.45 -21.95 -10.95
C THR A 570 -12.97 -21.61 -11.22
N PRO A 571 -12.02 -22.18 -10.46
CA PRO A 571 -10.60 -21.83 -10.53
C PRO A 571 -9.87 -22.40 -11.75
N TYR A 572 -10.53 -23.28 -12.49
CA TYR A 572 -10.02 -23.81 -13.75
C TYR A 572 -11.19 -24.03 -14.72
N TRP A 573 -11.11 -23.48 -15.90
CA TRP A 573 -12.19 -23.47 -16.88
C TRP A 573 -11.70 -23.77 -18.29
N HIS A 574 -12.61 -24.25 -19.13
CA HIS A 574 -12.38 -24.53 -20.54
C HIS A 574 -13.20 -23.59 -21.40
N VAL A 575 -12.63 -23.15 -22.52
CA VAL A 575 -13.40 -22.49 -23.57
C VAL A 575 -13.96 -23.57 -24.48
N PRO A 576 -15.29 -23.61 -24.70
CA PRO A 576 -15.87 -24.52 -25.69
C PRO A 576 -15.20 -24.29 -27.04
N GLN A 577 -14.58 -25.34 -27.61
CA GLN A 577 -13.90 -25.23 -28.88
C GLN A 577 -14.90 -24.85 -29.97
N ARG A 578 -14.61 -23.76 -30.69
CA ARG A 578 -15.33 -23.46 -31.94
C ARG A 578 -14.92 -24.51 -32.99
N PRO A 579 -15.85 -25.04 -33.78
CA PRO A 579 -15.51 -25.93 -34.89
C PRO A 579 -14.48 -25.23 -35.79
N VAL A 580 -13.30 -25.83 -35.94
CA VAL A 580 -12.26 -25.29 -36.82
C VAL A 580 -12.77 -25.42 -38.25
N ALA A 581 -12.82 -24.30 -38.98
CA ALA A 581 -13.20 -24.33 -40.40
C ALA A 581 -12.24 -25.25 -41.16
N ALA A 582 -12.78 -26.26 -41.83
CA ALA A 582 -12.00 -27.25 -42.56
C ALA A 582 -11.14 -26.56 -43.63
N GLY A 583 -9.84 -26.41 -43.37
CA GLY A 583 -8.87 -25.84 -44.32
C GLY A 583 -7.96 -24.73 -43.79
N GLY A 584 -8.25 -24.16 -42.60
CA GLY A 584 -7.32 -23.24 -41.93
C GLY A 584 -6.34 -23.99 -41.03
N GLY A 585 -5.04 -23.66 -41.07
CA GLY A 585 -4.08 -24.17 -40.07
C GLY A 585 -4.58 -23.82 -38.67
N ALA A 586 -4.61 -24.79 -37.75
CA ALA A 586 -5.07 -24.55 -36.39
C ALA A 586 -4.13 -23.54 -35.72
N ALA A 587 -4.69 -22.43 -35.22
CA ALA A 587 -3.92 -21.49 -34.43
C ALA A 587 -3.42 -22.18 -33.14
N PRO A 588 -2.21 -21.83 -32.65
CA PRO A 588 -1.66 -22.43 -31.46
C PRO A 588 -2.61 -22.30 -30.27
N THR A 589 -2.75 -23.37 -29.50
CA THR A 589 -3.60 -23.42 -28.30
C THR A 589 -2.98 -22.58 -27.18
N CYS A 590 -3.82 -21.92 -26.39
CA CYS A 590 -3.40 -21.01 -25.34
C CYS A 590 -4.06 -21.35 -24.00
N HIS A 591 -3.24 -21.38 -22.95
CA HIS A 591 -3.71 -21.37 -21.57
C HIS A 591 -3.52 -19.98 -20.95
N VAL A 592 -4.57 -19.45 -20.31
CA VAL A 592 -4.49 -18.18 -19.58
C VAL A 592 -4.45 -18.44 -18.07
N ALA A 593 -3.32 -18.11 -17.45
CA ALA A 593 -3.11 -18.25 -16.01
C ALA A 593 -3.22 -16.87 -15.32
N VAL A 594 -4.27 -16.69 -14.53
CA VAL A 594 -4.47 -15.47 -13.73
C VAL A 594 -3.75 -15.60 -12.39
N VAL A 595 -2.97 -14.59 -12.02
CA VAL A 595 -2.34 -14.48 -10.71
C VAL A 595 -2.84 -13.20 -10.03
N ALA A 596 -3.39 -13.33 -8.83
CA ALA A 596 -3.98 -12.23 -8.08
C ALA A 596 -3.61 -12.26 -6.59
N GLU A 597 -3.93 -11.20 -5.87
CA GLU A 597 -3.54 -11.02 -4.46
C GLU A 597 -4.63 -11.49 -3.50
N CYS A 598 -5.78 -11.94 -3.98
CA CYS A 598 -6.80 -12.63 -3.20
C CYS A 598 -7.79 -13.34 -4.14
N GLU A 599 -8.65 -14.22 -3.60
CA GLU A 599 -9.61 -14.97 -4.43
C GLU A 599 -10.63 -14.08 -5.14
N GLY A 600 -11.07 -13.00 -4.51
CA GLY A 600 -12.05 -12.09 -5.13
C GLY A 600 -11.47 -11.34 -6.30
N GLU A 601 -10.22 -10.89 -6.17
CA GLU A 601 -9.49 -10.31 -7.30
C GLU A 601 -9.23 -11.35 -8.40
N ALA A 602 -8.86 -12.59 -8.04
CA ALA A 602 -8.68 -13.68 -9.00
C ALA A 602 -9.95 -13.96 -9.81
N VAL A 603 -11.10 -14.00 -9.15
CA VAL A 603 -12.41 -14.20 -9.78
C VAL A 603 -12.80 -12.99 -10.64
N LEU A 604 -12.55 -11.76 -10.16
CA LEU A 604 -12.79 -10.53 -10.92
C LEU A 604 -11.98 -10.51 -12.23
N ILE A 605 -10.67 -10.73 -12.12
CA ILE A 605 -9.75 -10.77 -13.27
C ILE A 605 -10.10 -11.94 -14.20
N SER A 606 -10.36 -13.14 -13.67
CA SER A 606 -10.75 -14.30 -14.49
C SER A 606 -12.07 -14.05 -15.23
N SER A 607 -13.02 -13.34 -14.62
CA SER A 607 -14.26 -12.95 -15.27
C SER A 607 -14.03 -11.92 -16.39
N TRP A 608 -13.09 -11.00 -16.19
CA TRP A 608 -12.65 -10.09 -17.25
C TRP A 608 -11.97 -10.85 -18.40
N VAL A 609 -11.03 -11.74 -18.11
CA VAL A 609 -10.31 -12.57 -19.10
C VAL A 609 -11.29 -13.36 -19.96
N ARG A 610 -12.27 -14.04 -19.34
CA ARG A 610 -13.27 -14.83 -20.07
C ARG A 610 -14.07 -14.00 -21.07
N ARG A 611 -14.35 -12.73 -20.77
CA ARG A 611 -15.06 -11.81 -21.67
C ARG A 611 -14.16 -11.27 -22.78
N HIS A 612 -12.89 -11.00 -22.47
CA HIS A 612 -11.94 -10.35 -23.39
C HIS A 612 -10.99 -11.33 -24.08
N HIS A 613 -11.12 -12.64 -23.86
CA HIS A 613 -10.28 -13.64 -24.55
C HIS A 613 -10.31 -13.53 -26.08
N PRO A 614 -11.41 -13.13 -26.77
CA PRO A 614 -11.37 -12.97 -28.23
C PRO A 614 -10.46 -11.82 -28.69
N GLU A 615 -10.26 -10.79 -27.86
CA GLU A 615 -9.31 -9.70 -28.14
C GLU A 615 -7.88 -10.19 -27.95
N LEU A 616 -7.65 -10.98 -26.90
CA LEU A 616 -6.38 -11.65 -26.65
C LEU A 616 -6.01 -12.61 -27.78
N GLU A 617 -6.95 -13.43 -28.25
CA GLU A 617 -6.77 -14.34 -29.39
C GLU A 617 -6.37 -13.59 -30.67
N ARG A 618 -7.04 -12.47 -30.97
CA ARG A 618 -6.70 -11.62 -32.13
C ARG A 618 -5.32 -11.00 -32.00
N LEU A 619 -4.98 -10.47 -30.82
CA LEU A 619 -3.71 -9.79 -30.58
C LEU A 619 -2.53 -10.76 -30.67
N LEU A 620 -2.70 -11.98 -30.17
CA LEU A 620 -1.63 -12.97 -30.04
C LEU A 620 -1.61 -14.02 -31.15
N HIS A 621 -2.64 -14.05 -32.01
CA HIS A 621 -2.85 -15.09 -33.02
C HIS A 621 -2.88 -16.51 -32.42
N VAL A 622 -3.61 -16.68 -31.31
CA VAL A 622 -3.78 -17.95 -30.57
C VAL A 622 -5.25 -18.34 -30.45
N THR A 623 -5.54 -19.57 -30.03
CA THR A 623 -6.87 -20.01 -29.59
C THR A 623 -6.84 -20.30 -28.09
N VAL A 624 -7.59 -19.55 -27.28
CA VAL A 624 -7.67 -19.80 -25.83
C VAL A 624 -8.52 -21.04 -25.59
N VAL A 625 -7.91 -22.10 -25.04
CA VAL A 625 -8.58 -23.39 -24.79
C VAL A 625 -8.93 -23.61 -23.33
N SER A 626 -8.22 -22.95 -22.42
CA SER A 626 -8.46 -23.04 -20.99
C SER A 626 -7.92 -21.82 -20.26
N GLY A 627 -8.41 -21.62 -19.04
CA GLY A 627 -7.82 -20.68 -18.10
C GLY A 627 -7.87 -21.18 -16.67
N SER A 628 -7.01 -20.61 -15.84
CA SER A 628 -6.91 -20.90 -14.42
C SER A 628 -6.71 -19.62 -13.63
N TRP A 629 -6.94 -19.66 -12.33
CA TRP A 629 -6.50 -18.59 -11.45
C TRP A 629 -5.83 -19.12 -10.18
N THR A 630 -4.78 -18.44 -9.74
CA THR A 630 -4.10 -18.63 -8.45
C THR A 630 -4.17 -17.31 -7.67
N ALA A 631 -4.57 -17.37 -6.40
CA ALA A 631 -4.58 -16.24 -5.50
C ALA A 631 -3.51 -16.39 -4.41
N LEU A 632 -2.88 -15.28 -4.03
CA LEU A 632 -1.96 -15.19 -2.90
C LEU A 632 -2.46 -14.15 -1.90
N ASP A 633 -3.29 -14.59 -0.95
CA ASP A 633 -3.98 -13.70 -0.02
C ASP A 633 -3.16 -13.37 1.23
N PRO A 634 -2.54 -12.18 1.34
CA PRO A 634 -1.78 -11.80 2.52
C PRO A 634 -2.69 -11.57 3.74
N VAL A 635 -4.01 -11.41 3.52
CA VAL A 635 -5.00 -11.06 4.55
C VAL A 635 -6.31 -11.81 4.27
N PRO A 636 -6.38 -13.14 4.51
CA PRO A 636 -7.51 -13.98 4.10
C PRO A 636 -8.72 -13.84 5.02
N VAL A 637 -9.26 -12.63 5.08
CA VAL A 637 -10.31 -12.20 6.01
C VAL A 637 -11.72 -12.27 5.44
N GLY A 638 -11.84 -12.22 4.12
CA GLY A 638 -13.12 -12.25 3.41
C GLY A 638 -13.55 -13.64 2.97
N HIS A 639 -14.59 -13.67 2.14
CA HIS A 639 -15.11 -14.87 1.53
C HIS A 639 -14.05 -15.52 0.63
N LEU A 640 -13.80 -16.81 0.87
CA LEU A 640 -12.91 -17.64 0.06
C LEU A 640 -13.80 -18.60 -0.71
N PRO A 641 -14.34 -18.21 -1.88
CA PRO A 641 -15.30 -19.03 -2.61
C PRO A 641 -14.74 -20.40 -3.02
N TYR A 642 -13.43 -20.50 -3.26
CA TYR A 642 -12.76 -21.77 -3.47
C TYR A 642 -12.12 -22.25 -2.18
N GLY A 643 -11.26 -21.43 -1.54
CA GLY A 643 -10.61 -21.74 -0.27
C GLY A 643 -9.64 -22.93 -0.30
N ARG A 644 -9.36 -23.46 -1.49
CA ARG A 644 -8.55 -24.67 -1.71
C ARG A 644 -7.39 -24.37 -2.64
N LEU A 645 -6.39 -25.23 -2.63
CA LEU A 645 -5.30 -25.16 -3.60
C LEU A 645 -5.12 -26.53 -4.25
N ARG A 646 -5.02 -26.57 -5.56
CA ARG A 646 -4.60 -27.76 -6.30
C ARG A 646 -3.63 -27.38 -7.40
N ALA A 647 -2.73 -28.27 -7.77
CA ALA A 647 -2.03 -28.12 -9.04
C ALA A 647 -2.78 -28.84 -10.16
N LYS A 648 -2.61 -28.37 -11.39
CA LYS A 648 -3.26 -28.95 -12.56
C LYS A 648 -2.26 -29.03 -13.71
N PRO A 649 -1.95 -30.23 -14.22
CA PRO A 649 -1.24 -30.36 -15.49
C PRO A 649 -2.07 -29.71 -16.61
N VAL A 650 -1.42 -28.89 -17.43
CA VAL A 650 -2.03 -28.18 -18.54
C VAL A 650 -1.16 -28.30 -19.78
N ARG A 651 -1.77 -28.75 -20.87
CA ARG A 651 -1.17 -28.78 -22.19
C ARG A 651 -1.69 -27.62 -23.02
N ALA A 652 -0.78 -26.75 -23.45
CA ALA A 652 -1.04 -25.62 -24.35
C ALA A 652 0.24 -25.23 -25.09
N ASP A 653 0.09 -24.75 -26.32
CA ASP A 653 1.23 -24.31 -27.16
C ASP A 653 1.78 -22.94 -26.73
N VAL A 654 0.92 -22.09 -26.16
CA VAL A 654 1.26 -20.75 -25.67
C VAL A 654 0.64 -20.55 -24.29
N TRP A 655 1.34 -19.81 -23.44
CA TRP A 655 0.85 -19.45 -22.11
C TRP A 655 0.78 -17.94 -21.95
N VAL A 656 -0.33 -17.48 -21.37
CA VAL A 656 -0.53 -16.08 -21.02
C VAL A 656 -0.70 -15.97 -19.50
N VAL A 657 0.22 -15.28 -18.84
CA VAL A 657 0.14 -14.97 -17.40
C VAL A 657 -0.45 -13.57 -17.25
N VAL A 658 -1.63 -13.49 -16.64
CA VAL A 658 -2.41 -12.25 -16.46
C VAL A 658 -2.44 -11.86 -14.99
N GLY A 659 -2.25 -10.59 -14.70
CA GLY A 659 -2.44 -10.05 -13.35
C GLY A 659 -2.10 -8.57 -13.33
N LYS A 660 -1.99 -7.98 -12.14
CA LYS A 660 -1.35 -6.68 -11.97
C LYS A 660 0.16 -6.80 -12.16
N SER A 661 0.86 -5.72 -12.49
CA SER A 661 2.32 -5.70 -12.66
C SER A 661 3.06 -6.28 -11.46
N GLY A 662 2.63 -5.93 -10.24
CA GLY A 662 3.16 -6.47 -8.99
C GLY A 662 3.04 -8.00 -8.91
N PRO A 663 1.83 -8.58 -9.04
CA PRO A 663 1.54 -10.01 -9.16
C PRO A 663 2.19 -10.75 -10.35
N VAL A 664 2.19 -10.19 -11.55
CA VAL A 664 2.89 -10.78 -12.70
C VAL A 664 4.40 -10.81 -12.45
N ALA A 665 4.91 -9.77 -11.79
CA ALA A 665 6.28 -9.71 -11.29
C ALA A 665 6.44 -10.27 -9.86
N ASN A 666 5.43 -10.95 -9.29
CA ASN A 666 5.55 -11.57 -7.97
C ASN A 666 6.21 -12.94 -8.13
N GLU A 667 6.56 -13.55 -7.01
CA GLU A 667 7.30 -14.81 -7.03
C GLU A 667 6.50 -15.96 -7.68
N VAL A 668 5.16 -15.98 -7.63
CA VAL A 668 4.35 -17.00 -8.31
C VAL A 668 4.21 -16.73 -9.80
N GLY A 669 3.90 -15.50 -10.21
CA GLY A 669 3.86 -15.11 -11.63
C GLY A 669 5.22 -15.34 -12.30
N GLN A 670 6.31 -14.97 -11.62
CA GLN A 670 7.68 -15.20 -12.10
C GLN A 670 8.05 -16.68 -12.12
N ALA A 671 7.70 -17.46 -11.08
CA ALA A 671 7.94 -18.89 -11.06
C ALA A 671 7.17 -19.58 -12.19
N LEU A 672 5.89 -19.24 -12.41
CA LEU A 672 5.10 -19.78 -13.50
C LEU A 672 5.69 -19.42 -14.87
N CYS A 673 6.02 -18.15 -15.09
CA CYS A 673 6.67 -17.73 -16.34
C CYS A 673 7.96 -18.49 -16.60
N ARG A 674 8.73 -18.75 -15.54
CA ARG A 674 10.00 -19.48 -15.61
C ARG A 674 9.79 -20.95 -15.94
N VAL A 675 8.88 -21.62 -15.24
CA VAL A 675 8.57 -23.04 -15.48
C VAL A 675 8.07 -23.25 -16.91
N VAL A 676 7.19 -22.38 -17.41
CA VAL A 676 6.73 -22.41 -18.80
C VAL A 676 7.88 -22.17 -19.79
N TYR A 677 8.75 -21.21 -19.50
CA TYR A 677 9.91 -20.94 -20.34
C TYR A 677 10.88 -22.14 -20.37
N GLU A 678 11.14 -22.78 -19.22
CA GLU A 678 11.99 -23.97 -19.10
C GLU A 678 11.35 -25.20 -19.78
N ALA A 679 10.01 -25.25 -19.85
CA ALA A 679 9.24 -26.16 -20.69
C ALA A 679 9.42 -25.91 -22.21
N ARG A 680 10.21 -24.90 -22.60
CA ARG A 680 10.41 -24.45 -23.99
C ARG A 680 9.13 -23.97 -24.67
N LEU A 681 8.19 -23.43 -23.88
CA LEU A 681 6.94 -22.87 -24.38
C LEU A 681 7.00 -21.34 -24.38
N PRO A 682 6.41 -20.66 -25.40
CA PRO A 682 6.20 -19.22 -25.38
C PRO A 682 5.37 -18.80 -24.17
N VAL A 683 5.89 -17.83 -23.42
CA VAL A 683 5.16 -17.18 -22.33
C VAL A 683 4.99 -15.69 -22.58
N ILE A 684 3.74 -15.24 -22.42
CA ILE A 684 3.31 -13.86 -22.59
C ILE A 684 2.77 -13.38 -21.25
N THR A 685 3.08 -12.15 -20.88
CA THR A 685 2.57 -11.50 -19.68
C THR A 685 1.62 -10.38 -20.04
N VAL A 686 0.50 -10.27 -19.32
CA VAL A 686 -0.46 -9.17 -19.42
C VAL A 686 -0.56 -8.48 -18.06
N SER A 687 -0.15 -7.21 -18.00
CA SER A 687 -0.18 -6.39 -16.76
C SER A 687 -1.34 -5.40 -16.78
N LEU A 688 -2.43 -5.72 -16.07
CA LEU A 688 -3.71 -5.01 -16.19
C LEU A 688 -3.72 -3.57 -15.65
N ASP A 689 -2.72 -3.20 -14.85
CA ASP A 689 -2.53 -1.89 -14.25
C ASP A 689 -1.74 -0.91 -15.14
N PHE A 690 -1.31 -1.35 -16.33
CA PHE A 690 -0.77 -0.48 -17.38
C PHE A 690 -1.79 -0.30 -18.50
N VAL A 691 -1.95 0.94 -18.97
CA VAL A 691 -2.87 1.30 -20.07
C VAL A 691 -2.27 1.08 -21.46
N ALA A 692 -0.94 0.97 -21.56
CA ALA A 692 -0.21 0.80 -22.81
C ALA A 692 0.99 -0.14 -22.60
N ASP A 693 1.42 -0.78 -23.68
CA ASP A 693 2.55 -1.71 -23.74
C ASP A 693 2.49 -2.82 -22.68
N ASN A 694 1.27 -3.19 -22.30
CA ASN A 694 0.99 -4.06 -21.18
C ASN A 694 0.92 -5.55 -21.55
N VAL A 695 1.06 -5.87 -22.84
CA VAL A 695 1.19 -7.23 -23.36
C VAL A 695 2.60 -7.43 -23.87
N ALA A 696 3.34 -8.32 -23.22
CA ALA A 696 4.75 -8.53 -23.48
C ALA A 696 5.10 -10.02 -23.54
N GLN A 697 5.92 -10.41 -24.51
CA GLN A 697 6.54 -11.72 -24.56
C GLN A 697 7.83 -11.71 -23.72
N VAL A 698 8.02 -12.72 -22.89
CA VAL A 698 9.29 -12.91 -22.19
C VAL A 698 10.31 -13.48 -23.19
N VAL A 699 11.39 -12.75 -23.46
CA VAL A 699 12.48 -13.14 -24.38
C VAL A 699 13.79 -13.27 -23.60
N GLY A 700 14.70 -14.15 -24.04
CA GLY A 700 16.08 -14.25 -23.55
C GLY A 700 16.37 -15.47 -22.68
N ASP A 701 17.65 -15.87 -22.63
CA ASP A 701 18.14 -16.97 -21.79
C ASP A 701 17.98 -16.60 -20.31
N VAL A 702 17.24 -17.42 -19.58
CA VAL A 702 17.33 -17.48 -18.12
C VAL A 702 18.79 -17.78 -17.80
N SER A 703 19.48 -16.89 -17.06
CA SER A 703 20.91 -17.01 -16.77
C SER A 703 21.36 -18.46 -16.60
N PRO A 704 22.39 -18.95 -17.31
CA PRO A 704 22.75 -20.37 -17.41
C PRO A 704 23.33 -21.02 -16.13
N GLY A 705 23.03 -20.48 -14.94
CA GLY A 705 23.53 -20.97 -13.66
C GLY A 705 22.43 -21.58 -12.81
N ALA A 706 22.31 -22.93 -12.86
CA ALA A 706 21.43 -23.83 -12.12
C ALA A 706 20.01 -24.07 -12.70
N PRO A 707 19.50 -25.31 -12.66
CA PRO A 707 18.08 -25.59 -12.94
C PRO A 707 17.21 -25.00 -11.82
N HIS A 708 16.14 -24.30 -12.21
CA HIS A 708 15.22 -23.67 -11.27
C HIS A 708 13.81 -24.24 -11.33
N SER A 709 13.63 -25.27 -12.13
CA SER A 709 12.48 -26.16 -12.13
C SER A 709 12.94 -27.59 -11.93
N ALA A 710 12.05 -28.43 -11.41
CA ALA A 710 12.23 -29.87 -11.31
C ALA A 710 11.23 -30.60 -12.21
N LEU A 711 11.65 -31.72 -12.80
CA LEU A 711 10.77 -32.57 -13.59
C LEU A 711 10.16 -33.64 -12.69
N LEU A 712 8.82 -33.66 -12.61
CA LEU A 712 8.08 -34.70 -11.91
C LEU A 712 7.50 -35.69 -12.91
N SER A 713 7.65 -36.99 -12.64
CA SER A 713 7.11 -38.08 -13.47
C SER A 713 6.13 -38.94 -12.69
N GLY A 714 5.09 -39.45 -13.34
CA GLY A 714 4.09 -40.31 -12.71
C GLY A 714 3.19 -39.56 -11.73
N TYR A 715 2.79 -38.33 -12.09
CA TYR A 715 1.89 -37.54 -11.26
C TYR A 715 0.51 -38.23 -11.15
N GLY A 716 0.01 -38.38 -9.92
CA GLY A 716 -1.33 -38.94 -9.68
C GLY A 716 -2.45 -37.92 -9.93
N ALA A 717 -3.68 -38.28 -9.55
CA ALA A 717 -4.75 -37.29 -9.38
C ALA A 717 -4.25 -36.24 -8.37
N GLY A 718 -3.95 -35.03 -8.86
CA GLY A 718 -3.20 -34.01 -8.14
C GLY A 718 -3.67 -33.81 -6.69
N TYR A 719 -2.72 -33.60 -5.77
CA TYR A 719 -3.05 -33.41 -4.36
C TYR A 719 -3.77 -32.07 -4.17
N GLU A 720 -4.92 -32.12 -3.53
CA GLU A 720 -5.73 -30.95 -3.19
C GLU A 720 -5.50 -30.59 -1.72
N HIS A 721 -5.15 -29.33 -1.47
CA HIS A 721 -5.08 -28.75 -0.14
C HIS A 721 -6.45 -28.10 0.18
N PRO A 722 -7.27 -28.71 1.05
CA PRO A 722 -8.66 -28.30 1.27
C PRO A 722 -8.84 -26.94 1.95
N ALA A 723 -7.76 -26.33 2.44
CA ALA A 723 -7.77 -25.01 3.09
C ALA A 723 -6.68 -24.09 2.55
N GLY A 724 -6.24 -24.34 1.32
CA GLY A 724 -5.10 -23.65 0.72
C GLY A 724 -3.78 -24.02 1.40
N LEU A 725 -2.76 -23.20 1.15
CA LEU A 725 -1.41 -23.42 1.68
C LEU A 725 -0.72 -22.10 1.97
N LEU A 726 0.12 -22.03 3.00
CA LEU A 726 0.95 -20.84 3.18
C LEU A 726 1.96 -20.75 2.04
N TYR A 727 2.12 -19.56 1.47
CA TYR A 727 2.98 -19.32 0.31
C TYR A 727 4.40 -19.82 0.53
N MET A 728 4.97 -19.64 1.73
CA MET A 728 6.30 -20.15 2.07
C MET A 728 6.48 -21.67 1.95
N HIS A 729 5.39 -22.44 1.91
CA HIS A 729 5.40 -23.90 1.77
C HIS A 729 4.94 -24.35 0.37
N LEU A 730 4.54 -23.43 -0.51
CA LEU A 730 3.94 -23.73 -1.81
C LEU A 730 4.81 -24.69 -2.63
N TYR A 731 6.05 -24.32 -2.88
CA TYR A 731 6.95 -25.08 -3.76
C TYR A 731 7.48 -26.36 -3.10
N GLU A 732 7.73 -26.32 -1.80
CA GLU A 732 8.10 -27.52 -1.03
C GLU A 732 7.01 -28.60 -1.14
N HIS A 733 5.73 -28.21 -1.08
CA HIS A 733 4.62 -29.15 -1.20
C HIS A 733 4.39 -29.66 -2.62
N LEU A 734 4.67 -28.86 -3.66
CA LEU A 734 4.60 -29.35 -5.05
C LEU A 734 5.58 -30.51 -5.29
N LEU A 735 6.74 -30.54 -4.61
CA LEU A 735 7.70 -31.64 -4.68
C LEU A 735 7.24 -32.88 -3.92
N GLN A 736 6.43 -32.71 -2.86
CA GLN A 736 5.94 -33.80 -2.02
C GLN A 736 4.79 -34.59 -2.66
N TRP A 737 4.41 -34.30 -3.91
CA TRP A 737 3.38 -35.00 -4.70
C TRP A 737 3.67 -36.48 -5.01
N GLY A 738 4.59 -37.12 -4.28
CA GLY A 738 4.83 -38.57 -4.31
C GLY A 738 5.54 -39.08 -5.56
N ALA A 739 5.93 -38.21 -6.47
CA ALA A 739 6.66 -38.54 -7.68
C ALA A 739 8.19 -38.56 -7.41
N PRO A 740 8.96 -39.45 -8.06
CA PRO A 740 10.41 -39.32 -8.10
C PRO A 740 10.77 -38.00 -8.81
N VAL A 741 11.51 -37.14 -8.10
CA VAL A 741 12.06 -35.88 -8.62
C VAL A 741 13.33 -36.20 -9.42
N ARG A 742 13.41 -35.74 -10.67
CA ARG A 742 14.61 -35.85 -11.50
C ARG A 742 15.24 -34.48 -11.77
#